data_AF-B2AEF4-F1
#
_entry.id   AF-B2AEF4-F1
#
_cell.length_a   1.000
_cell.length_b   1.000
_cell.length_c   1.000
_cell.angle_alpha   90.00
_cell.angle_beta   90.00
_cell.angle_gamma   90.00
#
_symmetry.space_group_name_H-M   'P 1'
#
loop_
_entity.id
_entity.type
_entity.pdbx_description
1 polymer ?
#
loop_
_entity_poly.entity_id
_entity_poly.type
_entity_poly.pdbx_seq_one_letter_code
_entity_poly.pdbx_strand_id
1 'polypeptide(L)'
;MVGFTSFLLLGGAAAASVNLNSHPVRLETRHAVTSRLGNVHLFVERDVAGPVTVSYGSCSSLSARDAHHTVGEVQGKRQETRLVWKLPERSESGGCLSAWNPAGQLLGRSEPQLLENRHAKRAEKRAAIAMTNATGIETLGPWFEGVKLLQDQQPGPIDVKAAKEKEVAIVGAGMSGLMSYLVLTQAGLKNVKIIEAGNRLGGRVHTEYLRGKAFDYSYQEMGPMRFPWTYNDPATNSTLEITDSQIVFQVAEEINKLNKNSKNLTVSFQPWYQSSPNGLVYRNGFKLPSGLPPTSAQIAADPSLGTPSMPRDNSTIALAAALSEYMPPSSVYADVANNMFKAHKDWIENGLKGLGGDTWSEFAFLTHHLGGSLNDTDVIGGSDHSYWSSIYSGAYFRAASWKTIDGGLNRLPLAFHPLVNKDTIMNRAVERVAFSTDSKTGSKKVQLSYRDSNPRNGKKSKLSSAGYDYAIISAPFSVVRSWRMPTLPATISNAIRKLEYANACKVALEYKTRFWEKYANPILGSCSTSTDIPGIGSICYPSYNINGTGPASILASYDTGALLESLSEEEHVQYVLDAMTEIHGEETRKLYTGRYNRRCWAQDELTRGGWANPSIGQHQLYIPEYFKTYDGLIFVGEHTSYTHAWIASALESGIRGGVQLLLELGLVDEAKEAVDKWMARWIDI
;
A
#
# COMPACT_ATOMS: atom_id res chain seq x y z
N MET A 1 51.15 -8.03 -46.40
CA MET A 1 52.53 -7.70 -46.02
C MET A 1 52.63 -6.20 -45.85
N VAL A 2 53.06 -5.76 -44.66
CA VAL A 2 53.64 -4.46 -44.27
C VAL A 2 53.35 -3.21 -45.13
N GLY A 3 52.71 -2.21 -44.49
CA GLY A 3 53.31 -0.87 -44.42
C GLY A 3 52.65 0.30 -45.15
N PHE A 4 52.52 1.39 -44.39
CA PHE A 4 52.64 2.80 -44.75
C PHE A 4 51.40 3.68 -45.00
N THR A 5 51.58 4.86 -44.41
CA THR A 5 50.78 6.06 -44.16
C THR A 5 50.55 6.98 -45.36
N SER A 6 49.64 7.95 -45.14
CA SER A 6 49.44 9.26 -45.79
C SER A 6 48.33 9.31 -46.85
N PHE A 7 47.53 10.38 -47.05
CA PHE A 7 47.69 11.82 -46.80
C PHE A 7 46.32 12.50 -46.60
N LEU A 8 46.36 13.71 -46.01
CA LEU A 8 45.28 14.65 -45.74
C LEU A 8 44.38 15.01 -46.94
N LEU A 9 43.14 15.47 -46.65
CA LEU A 9 42.66 16.76 -47.18
C LEU A 9 41.66 17.41 -46.22
N LEU A 10 41.92 18.70 -45.97
CA LEU A 10 41.24 19.61 -45.05
C LEU A 10 39.82 19.96 -45.52
N GLY A 11 38.91 20.05 -44.56
CA GLY A 11 37.65 20.77 -44.68
C GLY A 11 37.31 21.41 -43.35
N GLY A 12 37.83 22.62 -43.12
CA GLY A 12 37.54 23.40 -41.93
C GLY A 12 36.08 23.86 -41.92
N ALA A 13 35.35 23.49 -40.87
CA ALA A 13 34.26 24.29 -40.36
C ALA A 13 34.72 24.76 -38.97
N ALA A 14 35.16 26.01 -38.89
CA ALA A 14 35.38 26.67 -37.62
C ALA A 14 34.06 26.64 -36.85
N ALA A 15 33.98 25.78 -35.83
CA ALA A 15 32.97 25.89 -34.80
C ALA A 15 33.19 27.25 -34.15
N ALA A 16 32.40 28.25 -34.55
CA ALA A 16 32.24 29.46 -33.80
C ALA A 16 31.69 29.04 -32.43
N SER A 17 32.59 28.98 -31.46
CA SER A 17 32.27 28.87 -30.04
C SER A 17 31.51 30.14 -29.68
N VAL A 18 30.19 30.09 -29.82
CA VAL A 18 29.30 31.08 -29.26
C VAL A 18 29.53 31.05 -27.76
N ASN A 19 30.06 32.16 -27.28
CA ASN A 19 30.43 32.41 -25.90
C ASN A 19 29.18 32.25 -25.01
N LEU A 20 28.98 31.06 -24.43
CA LEU A 20 27.84 30.66 -23.58
C LEU A 20 27.80 31.37 -22.20
N ASN A 21 28.53 32.48 -22.05
CA ASN A 21 28.82 33.12 -20.76
C ASN A 21 28.27 34.56 -20.62
N SER A 22 27.09 34.89 -21.17
CA SER A 22 26.61 36.29 -21.17
C SER A 22 25.21 36.54 -20.61
N HIS A 23 24.40 35.51 -20.36
CA HIS A 23 23.02 35.68 -19.93
C HIS A 23 22.92 35.71 -18.40
N PRO A 24 22.22 36.68 -17.77
CA PRO A 24 22.14 36.79 -16.31
C PRO A 24 21.30 35.68 -15.65
N VAL A 25 20.52 34.91 -16.42
CA VAL A 25 19.67 33.82 -15.93
C VAL A 25 20.00 32.52 -16.65
N ARG A 26 20.18 31.44 -15.90
CA ARG A 26 20.34 30.07 -16.40
C ARG A 26 19.10 29.24 -16.07
N LEU A 27 18.63 28.46 -17.04
CA LEU A 27 17.43 27.62 -16.93
C LEU A 27 17.78 26.18 -17.30
N GLU A 28 17.39 25.23 -16.47
CA GLU A 28 17.54 23.80 -16.77
C GLU A 28 16.37 22.98 -16.21
N THR A 29 16.19 21.79 -16.79
CA THR A 29 15.44 20.68 -16.18
C THR A 29 16.44 19.57 -15.90
N ARG A 30 16.31 18.90 -14.76
CA ARG A 30 17.26 17.83 -14.36
C ARG A 30 16.82 16.44 -14.78
N HIS A 31 15.55 16.29 -15.11
CA HIS A 31 14.94 15.05 -15.56
C HIS A 31 14.14 15.30 -16.83
N ALA A 32 14.02 14.28 -17.68
CA ALA A 32 13.10 14.32 -18.80
C ALA A 32 11.68 14.63 -18.29
N VAL A 33 10.96 15.45 -19.06
CA VAL A 33 9.58 15.80 -18.73
C VAL A 33 8.68 14.68 -19.26
N THR A 34 8.67 13.58 -18.53
CA THR A 34 7.91 12.34 -18.80
C THR A 34 6.46 12.40 -18.32
N SER A 35 6.05 13.52 -17.71
CA SER A 35 4.72 13.74 -17.15
C SER A 35 4.30 15.20 -17.34
N ARG A 36 3.04 15.52 -17.05
CA ARG A 36 2.53 16.91 -17.12
C ARG A 36 3.09 17.87 -16.07
N LEU A 37 3.96 17.40 -15.18
CA LEU A 37 4.67 18.21 -14.19
C LEU A 37 6.19 18.02 -14.30
N GLY A 38 6.91 19.12 -14.09
CA GLY A 38 8.37 19.12 -13.94
C GLY A 38 8.83 20.27 -13.05
N ASN A 39 10.03 20.18 -12.49
CA ASN A 39 10.69 21.35 -11.93
C ASN A 39 11.58 22.02 -12.99
N VAL A 40 11.43 23.32 -13.12
CA VAL A 40 12.38 24.18 -13.84
C VAL A 40 13.29 24.81 -12.81
N HIS A 41 14.59 24.52 -12.91
CA HIS A 41 15.61 25.09 -12.06
C HIS A 41 16.07 26.40 -12.66
N LEU A 42 15.94 27.48 -11.90
CA LEU A 42 16.27 28.83 -12.31
C LEU A 42 17.38 29.37 -11.43
N PHE A 43 18.46 29.79 -12.07
CA PHE A 43 19.60 30.43 -11.42
C PHE A 43 19.70 31.86 -11.92
N VAL A 44 19.42 32.82 -11.05
CA VAL A 44 19.74 34.22 -11.31
C VAL A 44 21.18 34.44 -10.87
N GLU A 45 22.11 34.53 -11.81
CA GLU A 45 23.54 34.66 -11.52
C GLU A 45 23.94 36.12 -11.22
N ARG A 46 23.22 37.06 -11.84
CA ARG A 46 23.37 38.51 -11.65
C ARG A 46 22.01 39.15 -11.45
N ASP A 47 21.94 40.14 -10.56
CA ASP A 47 20.69 40.88 -10.31
C ASP A 47 20.18 41.54 -11.60
N VAL A 48 18.88 41.43 -11.82
CA VAL A 48 18.15 41.96 -12.97
C VAL A 48 17.02 42.85 -12.44
N ALA A 49 16.79 43.98 -13.11
CA ALA A 49 15.77 44.93 -12.70
C ALA A 49 14.37 44.37 -12.96
N GLY A 50 13.57 44.24 -11.90
CA GLY A 50 12.19 43.77 -11.96
C GLY A 50 12.04 42.24 -11.90
N PRO A 51 10.81 41.74 -12.07
CA PRO A 51 10.56 40.31 -12.11
C PRO A 51 11.09 39.65 -13.40
N VAL A 52 11.40 38.36 -13.29
CA VAL A 52 11.82 37.50 -14.38
C VAL A 52 10.69 36.54 -14.70
N THR A 53 10.10 36.67 -15.89
CA THR A 53 9.04 35.79 -16.37
C THR A 53 9.67 34.65 -17.17
N VAL A 54 9.34 33.40 -16.83
CA VAL A 54 9.80 32.20 -17.55
C VAL A 54 8.66 31.69 -18.42
N SER A 55 8.95 31.43 -19.69
CA SER A 55 7.98 30.91 -20.65
C SER A 55 8.52 29.71 -21.41
N TYR A 56 7.64 28.88 -21.95
CA TYR A 56 7.99 27.78 -22.85
C TYR A 56 7.43 28.04 -24.24
N GLY A 57 8.23 27.81 -25.28
CA GLY A 57 7.84 28.01 -26.67
C GLY A 57 8.98 27.68 -27.64
N SER A 58 8.94 28.24 -28.84
CA SER A 58 10.01 28.03 -29.83
C SER A 58 11.37 28.48 -29.30
N CYS A 59 12.42 27.69 -29.57
CA CYS A 59 13.80 28.08 -29.27
C CYS A 59 14.29 29.30 -30.08
N SER A 60 13.53 29.72 -31.10
CA SER A 60 13.78 30.93 -31.89
C SER A 60 12.92 32.14 -31.48
N SER A 61 12.05 32.02 -30.46
CA SER A 61 11.18 33.12 -30.02
C SER A 61 12.01 34.36 -29.65
N LEU A 62 11.59 35.54 -30.11
CA LEU A 62 12.25 36.83 -29.83
C LEU A 62 11.49 37.66 -28.79
N SER A 63 10.24 37.29 -28.52
CA SER A 63 9.38 37.94 -27.53
C SER A 63 8.69 36.92 -26.64
N ALA A 64 8.41 37.31 -25.39
CA ALA A 64 7.57 36.54 -24.46
C ALA A 64 6.15 36.29 -25.00
N ARG A 65 5.67 37.13 -25.95
CA ARG A 65 4.37 36.96 -26.62
C ARG A 65 4.34 35.79 -27.59
N ASP A 66 5.50 35.36 -28.08
CA ASP A 66 5.63 34.23 -29.01
C ASP A 66 5.71 32.89 -28.26
N ALA A 67 5.62 32.93 -26.93
CA ALA A 67 5.64 31.73 -26.10
C ALA A 67 4.33 30.96 -26.26
N HIS A 68 4.43 29.62 -26.23
CA HIS A 68 3.25 28.76 -26.14
C HIS A 68 2.50 29.00 -24.82
N HIS A 69 3.24 29.13 -23.72
CA HIS A 69 2.68 29.45 -22.40
C HIS A 69 3.73 30.00 -21.44
N THR A 70 3.26 30.68 -20.39
CA THR A 70 4.09 31.10 -19.26
C THR A 70 4.19 29.99 -18.23
N VAL A 71 5.41 29.74 -17.74
CA VAL A 71 5.71 28.75 -16.70
C VAL A 71 5.54 29.37 -15.32
N GLY A 72 6.05 30.59 -15.12
CA GLY A 72 5.95 31.29 -13.85
C GLY A 72 6.80 32.57 -13.82
N GLU A 73 6.77 33.27 -12.68
CA GLU A 73 7.52 34.51 -12.48
C GLU A 73 8.30 34.45 -11.17
N VAL A 74 9.51 34.99 -11.17
CA VAL A 74 10.40 35.05 -10.00
C VAL A 74 10.99 36.45 -9.84
N GLN A 75 11.49 36.78 -8.65
CA GLN A 75 12.23 38.04 -8.49
C GLN A 75 13.59 37.94 -9.19
N GLY A 76 14.01 39.00 -9.89
CA GLY A 76 15.31 39.10 -10.56
C GLY A 76 16.50 39.28 -9.61
N LYS A 77 16.42 38.85 -8.35
CA LYS A 77 17.56 38.89 -7.42
C LYS A 77 18.38 37.62 -7.56
N ARG A 78 19.68 37.71 -7.29
CA ARG A 78 20.61 36.57 -7.28
C ARG A 78 20.13 35.50 -6.31
N GLN A 79 19.63 34.41 -6.86
CA GLN A 79 19.06 33.29 -6.10
C GLN A 79 19.01 32.03 -6.97
N GLU A 80 18.92 30.89 -6.30
CA GLU A 80 18.52 29.62 -6.91
C GLU A 80 17.09 29.31 -6.46
N THR A 81 16.19 29.12 -7.40
CA THR A 81 14.79 28.81 -7.13
C THR A 81 14.30 27.74 -8.10
N ARG A 82 13.23 27.03 -7.71
CA ARG A 82 12.53 26.13 -8.62
C ARG A 82 11.16 26.71 -8.96
N LEU A 83 10.72 26.46 -10.18
CA LEU A 83 9.34 26.66 -10.62
C LEU A 83 8.71 25.29 -10.87
N VAL A 84 7.44 25.14 -10.52
CA VAL A 84 6.66 23.98 -10.95
C VAL A 84 6.13 24.27 -12.34
N TRP A 85 6.63 23.54 -13.32
CA TRP A 85 6.17 23.61 -14.69
C TRP A 85 5.02 22.65 -14.92
N LYS A 86 3.84 23.22 -15.13
CA LYS A 86 2.64 22.50 -15.57
C LYS A 86 2.55 22.54 -17.08
N LEU A 87 2.60 21.39 -17.73
CA LEU A 87 2.52 21.31 -19.18
C LEU A 87 1.06 21.31 -19.65
N PRO A 88 0.66 22.26 -20.52
CA PRO A 88 -0.60 22.18 -21.25
C PRO A 88 -0.72 20.90 -22.09
N GLU A 89 -1.94 20.44 -22.35
CA GLU A 89 -2.23 19.18 -23.06
C GLU A 89 -1.67 19.13 -24.49
N ARG A 90 -1.43 20.28 -25.12
CA ARG A 90 -0.96 20.40 -26.50
C ARG A 90 0.46 20.97 -26.60
N SER A 91 1.35 20.61 -25.66
CA SER A 91 2.72 21.12 -25.65
C SER A 91 3.60 20.33 -26.60
N GLU A 92 4.20 20.94 -27.61
CA GLU A 92 5.12 20.26 -28.53
C GLU A 92 6.51 20.08 -27.91
N SER A 93 7.13 18.92 -28.17
CA SER A 93 8.50 18.60 -27.75
C SER A 93 9.52 19.36 -28.61
N GLY A 94 10.69 19.68 -28.04
CA GLY A 94 11.77 20.39 -28.73
C GLY A 94 11.73 21.92 -28.61
N GLY A 95 10.80 22.48 -27.83
CA GLY A 95 10.79 23.89 -27.47
C GLY A 95 11.79 24.23 -26.35
N CYS A 96 12.04 25.51 -26.09
CA CYS A 96 12.97 25.98 -25.06
C CYS A 96 12.25 26.77 -23.97
N LEU A 97 12.80 26.71 -22.74
CA LEU A 97 12.44 27.63 -21.67
C LEU A 97 13.20 28.94 -21.88
N SER A 98 12.51 30.08 -21.79
CA SER A 98 13.07 31.41 -21.97
C SER A 98 12.72 32.30 -20.79
N ALA A 99 13.70 33.03 -20.24
CA ALA A 99 13.53 34.00 -19.18
C ALA A 99 13.50 35.42 -19.78
N TRP A 100 12.56 36.25 -19.34
CA TRP A 100 12.33 37.60 -19.86
C TRP A 100 12.27 38.61 -18.72
N ASN A 101 12.76 39.83 -18.97
CA ASN A 101 12.49 40.98 -18.08
C ASN A 101 11.15 41.66 -18.44
N PRO A 102 10.67 42.64 -17.65
CA PRO A 102 9.41 43.33 -17.93
C PRO A 102 9.40 44.11 -19.25
N ALA A 103 10.57 44.47 -19.77
CA ALA A 103 10.72 45.13 -21.07
C ALA A 103 10.68 44.14 -22.25
N GLY A 104 10.56 42.83 -22.00
CA GLY A 104 10.52 41.78 -23.03
C GLY A 104 11.90 41.35 -23.55
N GLN A 105 12.99 41.76 -22.89
CA GLN A 105 14.35 41.35 -23.24
C GLN A 105 14.66 39.95 -22.73
N LEU A 106 15.29 39.12 -23.57
CA LEU A 106 15.74 37.78 -23.21
C LEU A 106 16.90 37.86 -22.20
N LEU A 107 16.72 37.17 -21.07
CA LEU A 107 17.68 37.09 -19.96
C LEU A 107 18.38 35.73 -19.87
N GLY A 108 17.84 34.71 -20.52
CA GLY A 108 18.34 33.34 -20.47
C GLY A 108 17.47 32.40 -21.28
N ARG A 109 18.07 31.33 -21.82
CA ARG A 109 17.36 30.28 -22.55
C ARG A 109 17.95 28.92 -22.20
N SER A 110 17.11 27.92 -22.01
CA SER A 110 17.53 26.52 -21.79
C SER A 110 17.89 25.84 -23.11
N GLU A 111 18.50 24.66 -23.02
CA GLU A 111 18.51 23.69 -24.11
C GLU A 111 17.07 23.28 -24.50
N PRO A 112 16.85 22.75 -25.73
CA PRO A 112 15.58 22.19 -26.14
C PRO A 112 15.09 21.11 -25.18
N GLN A 113 13.82 21.18 -24.79
CA GLN A 113 13.20 20.28 -23.83
C GLN A 113 12.56 19.10 -24.55
N LEU A 114 12.97 17.89 -24.19
CA LEU A 114 12.32 16.66 -24.63
C LEU A 114 11.10 16.40 -23.76
N LEU A 115 9.92 16.52 -24.37
CA LEU A 115 8.63 16.21 -23.78
C LEU A 115 8.14 14.86 -24.32
N GLU A 116 7.74 13.95 -23.43
CA GLU A 116 7.06 12.71 -23.83
C GLU A 116 5.53 12.96 -23.88
N ASN A 117 4.98 13.06 -25.10
CA ASN A 117 3.54 13.24 -25.31
C ASN A 117 2.84 11.91 -25.57
N ARG A 118 2.40 11.21 -24.53
CA ARG A 118 1.72 9.90 -24.64
C ARG A 118 0.27 9.97 -25.20
N HIS A 119 -0.39 11.13 -25.16
CA HIS A 119 -1.84 11.26 -25.45
C HIS A 119 -2.27 11.46 -26.92
N ALA A 120 -1.34 11.55 -27.88
CA ALA A 120 -1.71 11.77 -29.29
C ALA A 120 -2.49 10.60 -29.97
N LYS A 121 -2.78 9.50 -29.26
CA LYS A 121 -3.35 8.26 -29.86
C LYS A 121 -4.79 7.87 -29.46
N ARG A 122 -5.51 8.55 -28.55
CA ARG A 122 -6.80 8.03 -28.04
C ARG A 122 -7.89 9.09 -27.82
N ALA A 123 -8.57 9.52 -28.89
CA ALA A 123 -9.78 10.33 -28.78
C ALA A 123 -10.96 9.65 -29.52
N GLU A 124 -11.92 9.04 -28.79
CA GLU A 124 -13.35 9.02 -29.15
C GLU A 124 -14.32 8.62 -28.00
N LYS A 125 -15.51 9.27 -28.02
CA LYS A 125 -16.71 9.46 -27.13
C LYS A 125 -17.24 8.33 -26.20
N ARG A 126 -17.55 8.55 -24.89
CA ARG A 126 -18.73 9.13 -24.12
C ARG A 126 -19.86 8.09 -23.79
N ALA A 127 -20.42 7.92 -22.57
CA ALA A 127 -20.90 8.92 -21.58
C ALA A 127 -20.99 8.45 -20.08
N ALA A 128 -20.65 9.39 -19.15
CA ALA A 128 -20.90 9.63 -17.68
C ALA A 128 -20.92 8.49 -16.62
N ILE A 129 -20.30 8.59 -15.41
CA ILE A 129 -19.86 9.76 -14.59
C ILE A 129 -18.32 9.81 -14.39
N ALA A 130 -17.77 11.02 -14.22
CA ALA A 130 -16.40 11.39 -14.54
C ALA A 130 -15.31 11.31 -13.43
N MET A 131 -14.29 10.49 -13.67
CA MET A 131 -12.84 10.68 -13.45
C MET A 131 -12.13 10.15 -14.73
N THR A 132 -11.75 10.96 -15.73
CA THR A 132 -11.89 10.46 -17.14
C THR A 132 -10.67 10.59 -18.06
N ASN A 133 -10.49 9.77 -19.12
CA ASN A 133 -11.30 8.60 -19.55
C ASN A 133 -10.59 7.51 -20.41
N ALA A 134 -9.26 7.42 -20.50
CA ALA A 134 -8.64 6.47 -21.45
C ALA A 134 -7.77 5.34 -20.86
N THR A 135 -7.38 5.35 -19.57
CA THR A 135 -6.29 4.48 -19.11
C THR A 135 -6.45 3.97 -17.68
N GLY A 136 -6.86 2.72 -17.52
CA GLY A 136 -6.63 1.93 -16.32
C GLY A 136 -5.22 2.15 -15.76
N ILE A 137 -5.11 2.95 -14.69
CA ILE A 137 -3.96 3.32 -13.86
C ILE A 137 -2.56 3.33 -14.52
N GLU A 138 -2.04 4.54 -14.76
CA GLU A 138 -0.68 4.84 -15.20
C GLU A 138 0.22 5.14 -14.00
N THR A 139 1.44 4.65 -13.97
CA THR A 139 2.21 4.55 -12.71
C THR A 139 3.24 5.64 -12.51
N LEU A 140 3.42 6.45 -13.56
CA LEU A 140 3.88 7.83 -13.47
C LEU A 140 2.72 8.85 -13.38
N GLY A 141 1.45 8.41 -13.41
CA GLY A 141 0.26 9.28 -13.48
C GLY A 141 -0.99 8.69 -12.81
N PRO A 142 -1.16 8.92 -11.50
CA PRO A 142 -2.21 9.84 -11.00
C PRO A 142 -1.60 10.97 -10.15
N TRP A 143 -0.35 10.79 -9.73
CA TRP A 143 0.45 11.71 -8.91
C TRP A 143 0.75 13.01 -9.66
N PHE A 144 1.09 12.90 -10.94
CA PHE A 144 1.57 14.03 -11.76
C PHE A 144 0.60 14.47 -12.85
N GLU A 145 -0.38 13.65 -13.24
CA GLU A 145 -1.54 14.08 -14.03
C GLU A 145 -2.69 14.62 -13.16
N GLY A 146 -2.57 14.45 -11.83
CA GLY A 146 -3.29 15.19 -10.80
C GLY A 146 -2.88 16.67 -10.76
N VAL A 147 -2.85 17.32 -11.93
CA VAL A 147 -2.89 18.77 -12.01
C VAL A 147 -4.07 19.28 -11.19
N LYS A 148 -5.09 18.49 -10.81
CA LYS A 148 -6.21 18.94 -9.97
C LYS A 148 -5.81 19.50 -8.60
N LEU A 149 -4.86 18.87 -7.88
CA LEU A 149 -4.38 19.39 -6.57
C LEU A 149 -3.66 20.72 -6.74
N LEU A 150 -2.93 20.87 -7.86
CA LEU A 150 -2.27 22.11 -8.23
C LEU A 150 -3.14 23.01 -9.12
N GLN A 151 -4.30 22.62 -9.65
CA GLN A 151 -5.03 23.36 -10.72
C GLN A 151 -5.58 24.63 -10.10
N ASP A 152 -5.96 24.53 -8.83
CA ASP A 152 -6.50 25.59 -8.01
C ASP A 152 -5.38 26.44 -7.34
N GLN A 153 -4.11 26.05 -7.47
CA GLN A 153 -2.96 26.79 -6.94
C GLN A 153 -1.95 27.11 -8.06
N GLN A 154 -1.79 28.37 -8.45
CA GLN A 154 -0.62 28.74 -9.27
C GLN A 154 0.64 28.61 -8.41
N PRO A 155 1.55 27.65 -8.67
CA PRO A 155 2.74 27.50 -7.86
C PRO A 155 3.67 28.66 -8.17
N GLY A 156 3.90 29.51 -7.18
CA GLY A 156 4.95 30.51 -7.22
C GLY A 156 6.35 29.88 -7.16
N PRO A 157 7.41 30.70 -7.13
CA PRO A 157 8.76 30.23 -6.87
C PRO A 157 8.83 29.40 -5.58
N ILE A 158 9.50 28.25 -5.68
CA ILE A 158 9.72 27.34 -4.56
C ILE A 158 11.05 27.68 -3.91
N ASP A 159 11.00 28.09 -2.64
CA ASP A 159 12.16 28.03 -1.75
C ASP A 159 12.32 26.58 -1.26
N VAL A 160 13.23 25.85 -1.92
CA VAL A 160 13.50 24.44 -1.63
C VAL A 160 13.98 24.23 -0.20
N LYS A 161 14.75 25.18 0.35
CA LYS A 161 15.25 25.07 1.71
C LYS A 161 14.10 25.19 2.70
N ALA A 162 13.27 26.22 2.54
CA ALA A 162 12.09 26.42 3.38
C ALA A 162 11.11 25.24 3.26
N ALA A 163 10.92 24.68 2.06
CA ALA A 163 10.08 23.50 1.84
C ALA A 163 10.58 22.28 2.61
N LYS A 164 11.90 22.00 2.59
CA LYS A 164 12.50 20.86 3.31
C LYS A 164 12.61 21.07 4.83
N GLU A 165 12.44 22.30 5.30
CA GLU A 165 12.39 22.67 6.72
C GLU A 165 10.97 22.63 7.33
N LYS A 166 9.93 22.33 6.54
CA LYS A 166 8.55 22.18 7.03
C LYS A 166 8.43 21.11 8.11
N GLU A 167 7.63 21.42 9.14
CA GLU A 167 7.37 20.50 10.26
C GLU A 167 6.26 19.53 9.89
N VAL A 168 6.57 18.23 9.86
CA VAL A 168 5.64 17.18 9.45
C VAL A 168 5.43 16.20 10.60
N ALA A 169 4.19 15.98 11.00
CA ALA A 169 3.82 14.90 11.90
C ALA A 169 3.31 13.69 11.12
N ILE A 170 3.70 12.49 11.54
CA ILE A 170 3.13 11.22 11.08
C ILE A 170 2.47 10.59 12.30
N VAL A 171 1.16 10.39 12.26
CA VAL A 171 0.41 9.79 13.36
C VAL A 171 0.25 8.31 13.10
N GLY A 172 0.92 7.49 13.91
CA GLY A 172 1.03 6.04 13.79
C GLY A 172 2.36 5.58 13.16
N ALA A 173 2.99 4.60 13.78
CA ALA A 173 4.21 3.92 13.35
C ALA A 173 3.91 2.54 12.75
N GLY A 174 2.76 2.39 12.10
CA GLY A 174 2.46 1.25 11.23
C GLY A 174 3.26 1.31 9.93
N MET A 175 3.13 0.28 9.10
CA MET A 175 3.93 0.18 7.85
C MET A 175 3.72 1.37 6.90
N SER A 176 2.51 1.94 6.80
CA SER A 176 2.26 3.15 5.99
C SER A 176 2.97 4.38 6.55
N GLY A 177 2.90 4.62 7.87
CA GLY A 177 3.59 5.74 8.51
C GLY A 177 5.12 5.62 8.46
N LEU A 178 5.66 4.42 8.67
CA LEU A 178 7.09 4.14 8.52
C LEU A 178 7.55 4.35 7.08
N MET A 179 6.74 3.97 6.09
CA MET A 179 7.05 4.19 4.69
C MET A 179 6.99 5.67 4.31
N SER A 180 5.98 6.42 4.76
CA SER A 180 5.93 7.88 4.56
C SER A 180 7.15 8.57 5.17
N TYR A 181 7.57 8.16 6.37
CA TYR A 181 8.80 8.69 6.98
C TYR A 181 10.04 8.41 6.11
N LEU A 182 10.18 7.17 5.61
CA LEU A 182 11.31 6.80 4.76
C LEU A 182 11.34 7.63 3.47
N VAL A 183 10.20 7.79 2.79
CA VAL A 183 10.10 8.59 1.56
C VAL A 183 10.48 10.05 1.81
N LEU A 184 9.90 10.69 2.84
CA LEU A 184 10.16 12.10 3.13
C LEU A 184 11.60 12.37 3.56
N THR A 185 12.17 11.50 4.39
CA THR A 185 13.57 11.66 4.83
C THR A 185 14.57 11.40 3.70
N GLN A 186 14.28 10.46 2.79
CA GLN A 186 15.10 10.26 1.59
C GLN A 186 15.00 11.44 0.60
N ALA A 187 13.85 12.11 0.53
CA ALA A 187 13.69 13.37 -0.21
C ALA A 187 14.38 14.57 0.47
N GLY A 188 14.92 14.38 1.68
CA GLY A 188 15.73 15.38 2.41
C GLY A 188 14.94 16.26 3.37
N LEU A 189 13.68 15.93 3.69
CA LEU A 189 12.95 16.62 4.76
C LEU A 189 13.61 16.30 6.11
N LYS A 190 13.78 17.33 6.95
CA LYS A 190 14.55 17.22 8.20
C LYS A 190 13.68 17.15 9.46
N ASN A 191 12.48 17.73 9.40
CA ASN A 191 11.62 17.94 10.57
C ASN A 191 10.38 17.03 10.54
N VAL A 192 10.62 15.72 10.39
CA VAL A 192 9.57 14.71 10.38
C VAL A 192 9.51 14.02 11.74
N LYS A 193 8.36 14.00 12.40
CA LYS A 193 8.14 13.33 13.68
C LYS A 193 7.06 12.27 13.58
N ILE A 194 7.29 11.10 14.19
CA ILE A 194 6.29 10.05 14.30
C ILE A 194 5.68 10.10 15.70
N ILE A 195 4.36 10.12 15.79
CA ILE A 195 3.61 10.06 17.05
C ILE A 195 2.91 8.72 17.10
N GLU A 196 3.38 7.82 17.96
CA GLU A 196 2.90 6.44 18.04
C GLU A 196 2.14 6.20 19.34
N ALA A 197 0.93 5.67 19.23
CA ALA A 197 0.05 5.42 20.38
C ALA A 197 0.52 4.22 21.22
N GLY A 198 1.12 3.21 20.61
CA GLY A 198 1.67 2.05 21.28
C GLY A 198 3.11 2.25 21.78
N ASN A 199 3.67 1.15 22.28
CA ASN A 199 5.05 1.03 22.74
C ASN A 199 5.97 0.32 21.73
N ARG A 200 5.46 0.03 20.52
CA ARG A 200 6.16 -0.71 19.46
C ARG A 200 5.85 -0.13 18.08
N LEU A 201 6.75 -0.39 17.13
CA LEU A 201 6.49 -0.15 15.71
C LEU A 201 5.66 -1.29 15.10
N GLY A 202 5.03 -1.02 13.95
CA GLY A 202 4.47 -2.05 13.05
C GLY A 202 2.95 -2.10 12.93
N GLY A 203 2.19 -1.42 13.79
CA GLY A 203 0.72 -1.43 13.72
C GLY A 203 0.17 -2.87 13.75
N ARG A 204 -0.58 -3.30 12.73
CA ARG A 204 -1.13 -4.66 12.63
C ARG A 204 -0.10 -5.76 12.33
N VAL A 205 1.14 -5.42 11.98
CA VAL A 205 2.23 -6.40 11.93
C VAL A 205 2.51 -6.83 13.36
N HIS A 206 2.24 -8.10 13.67
CA HIS A 206 2.37 -8.63 15.02
C HIS A 206 2.73 -10.13 15.00
N THR A 207 3.97 -10.40 15.36
CA THR A 207 4.46 -11.73 15.72
C THR A 207 4.53 -11.85 17.23
N GLU A 208 3.91 -12.88 17.79
CA GLU A 208 4.02 -13.18 19.21
C GLU A 208 5.07 -14.27 19.43
N TYR A 209 6.06 -13.99 20.28
CA TYR A 209 7.11 -14.94 20.66
C TYR A 209 6.74 -15.64 21.97
N LEU A 210 6.08 -16.79 21.89
CA LEU A 210 5.59 -17.54 23.06
C LEU A 210 6.73 -18.02 23.97
N ARG A 211 7.90 -18.31 23.39
CA ARG A 211 9.14 -18.56 24.13
C ARG A 211 10.33 -17.96 23.39
N GLY A 212 11.22 -17.32 24.15
CA GLY A 212 12.49 -16.84 23.63
C GLY A 212 12.34 -15.63 22.71
N LYS A 213 13.10 -15.65 21.61
CA LYS A 213 13.20 -14.59 20.61
C LYS A 213 12.97 -15.15 19.20
N ALA A 214 13.14 -14.30 18.20
CA ALA A 214 12.96 -14.58 16.77
C ALA A 214 13.45 -15.96 16.30
N PHE A 215 14.68 -16.34 16.65
CA PHE A 215 15.33 -17.55 16.14
C PHE A 215 15.25 -18.75 17.08
N ASP A 216 14.46 -18.65 18.16
CA ASP A 216 14.06 -19.81 18.96
C ASP A 216 12.86 -20.55 18.33
N TYR A 217 12.27 -19.96 17.28
CA TYR A 217 11.20 -20.54 16.46
C TYR A 217 9.95 -21.01 17.20
N SER A 218 9.75 -20.53 18.43
CA SER A 218 8.48 -20.64 19.16
C SER A 218 7.72 -19.31 19.10
N TYR A 219 7.12 -19.06 17.94
CA TYR A 219 6.33 -17.87 17.69
C TYR A 219 5.16 -18.17 16.76
N GLN A 220 4.15 -17.30 16.77
CA GLN A 220 3.12 -17.27 15.74
C GLN A 220 2.79 -15.87 15.25
N GLU A 221 2.30 -15.80 14.02
CA GLU A 221 1.88 -14.58 13.37
C GLU A 221 0.42 -14.26 13.71
N MET A 222 0.23 -13.34 14.65
CA MET A 222 -1.09 -12.86 15.07
C MET A 222 -1.64 -11.76 14.14
N GLY A 223 -0.76 -11.14 13.35
CA GLY A 223 -1.11 -10.22 12.26
C GLY A 223 -1.06 -10.88 10.88
N PRO A 224 -0.53 -10.19 9.84
CA PRO A 224 -0.25 -10.83 8.55
C PRO A 224 0.75 -11.98 8.74
N MET A 225 0.73 -12.98 7.85
CA MET A 225 1.52 -14.21 8.02
C MET A 225 2.54 -14.45 6.89
N ARG A 226 2.27 -13.89 5.71
CA ARG A 226 2.93 -14.28 4.45
C ARG A 226 2.67 -13.26 3.35
N PHE A 227 3.43 -13.39 2.27
CA PHE A 227 3.35 -12.58 1.06
C PHE A 227 3.25 -13.51 -0.16
N PRO A 228 2.30 -13.27 -1.08
CA PRO A 228 2.32 -13.95 -2.37
C PRO A 228 3.58 -13.50 -3.13
N TRP A 229 4.19 -14.40 -3.92
CA TRP A 229 5.46 -14.10 -4.61
C TRP A 229 5.30 -14.23 -6.12
N THR A 230 4.88 -15.39 -6.61
CA THR A 230 4.70 -15.63 -8.04
C THR A 230 3.32 -16.21 -8.35
N TYR A 231 2.88 -16.02 -9.58
CA TYR A 231 1.69 -16.62 -10.17
C TYR A 231 2.10 -17.37 -11.45
N ASN A 232 1.55 -18.56 -11.67
CA ASN A 232 1.74 -19.30 -12.92
C ASN A 232 0.54 -19.03 -13.81
N ASP A 233 0.76 -18.32 -14.92
CA ASP A 233 -0.29 -18.01 -15.87
C ASP A 233 -0.57 -19.23 -16.78
N PRO A 234 -1.74 -19.87 -16.66
CA PRO A 234 -2.06 -21.04 -17.47
C PRO A 234 -2.24 -20.70 -18.96
N ALA A 235 -2.52 -19.43 -19.31
CA ALA A 235 -2.75 -19.03 -20.70
C ALA A 235 -1.44 -18.89 -21.48
N THR A 236 -0.40 -18.34 -20.84
CA THR A 236 0.91 -18.11 -21.44
C THR A 236 1.96 -19.15 -21.05
N ASN A 237 1.66 -20.01 -20.07
CA ASN A 237 2.58 -20.95 -19.44
C ASN A 237 3.85 -20.26 -18.89
N SER A 238 3.73 -19.00 -18.46
CA SER A 238 4.81 -18.24 -17.84
C SER A 238 4.60 -18.09 -16.32
N THR A 239 5.68 -17.84 -15.60
CA THR A 239 5.65 -17.45 -14.19
C THR A 239 5.81 -15.93 -14.10
N LEU A 240 4.82 -15.28 -13.51
CA LEU A 240 4.79 -13.84 -13.25
C LEU A 240 5.15 -13.59 -11.79
N GLU A 241 5.95 -12.56 -11.52
CA GLU A 241 6.06 -12.01 -10.17
C GLU A 241 4.81 -11.18 -9.88
N ILE A 242 4.21 -11.36 -8.70
CA ILE A 242 3.04 -10.57 -8.30
C ILE A 242 3.55 -9.19 -7.90
N THR A 243 3.30 -8.21 -8.76
CA THR A 243 4.08 -6.96 -8.82
C THR A 243 3.88 -6.09 -7.60
N ASP A 244 2.65 -5.92 -7.13
CA ASP A 244 2.32 -5.10 -5.97
C ASP A 244 2.89 -5.65 -4.66
N SER A 245 3.07 -6.97 -4.55
CA SER A 245 3.74 -7.59 -3.41
C SER A 245 5.24 -7.29 -3.35
N GLN A 246 5.86 -6.95 -4.49
CA GLN A 246 7.32 -6.73 -4.61
C GLN A 246 7.82 -5.61 -3.72
N ILE A 247 6.98 -4.60 -3.46
CA ILE A 247 7.28 -3.48 -2.57
C ILE A 247 7.74 -3.92 -1.17
N VAL A 248 7.18 -5.03 -0.64
CA VAL A 248 7.56 -5.55 0.69
C VAL A 248 9.03 -5.98 0.70
N PHE A 249 9.46 -6.66 -0.36
CA PHE A 249 10.81 -7.18 -0.50
C PHE A 249 11.82 -6.06 -0.78
N GLN A 250 11.42 -5.06 -1.58
CA GLN A 250 12.22 -3.87 -1.85
C GLN A 250 12.46 -3.04 -0.58
N VAL A 251 11.43 -2.85 0.25
CA VAL A 251 11.57 -2.14 1.53
C VAL A 251 12.49 -2.92 2.48
N ALA A 252 12.35 -4.23 2.56
CA ALA A 252 13.25 -5.06 3.36
C ALA A 252 14.71 -4.96 2.89
N GLU A 253 14.97 -5.00 1.58
CA GLU A 253 16.31 -4.82 1.00
C GLU A 253 16.89 -3.44 1.34
N GLU A 254 16.13 -2.37 1.14
CA GLU A 254 16.58 -1.01 1.44
C GLU A 254 16.88 -0.83 2.92
N ILE A 255 16.01 -1.33 3.81
CA ILE A 255 16.22 -1.22 5.26
C ILE A 255 17.43 -2.06 5.70
N ASN A 256 17.65 -3.23 5.11
CA ASN A 256 18.87 -4.01 5.34
C ASN A 256 20.11 -3.21 4.94
N LYS A 257 20.10 -2.58 3.77
CA LYS A 257 21.19 -1.72 3.30
C LYS A 257 21.43 -0.52 4.22
N LEU A 258 20.39 0.19 4.63
CA LEU A 258 20.48 1.32 5.55
C LEU A 258 21.02 0.91 6.93
N ASN A 259 20.71 -0.31 7.37
CA ASN A 259 21.26 -0.92 8.58
C ASN A 259 22.61 -1.63 8.35
N LYS A 260 23.27 -1.41 7.21
CA LYS A 260 24.57 -2.00 6.84
C LYS A 260 24.59 -3.53 6.94
N ASN A 261 23.46 -4.18 6.66
CA ASN A 261 23.25 -5.63 6.78
C ASN A 261 23.60 -6.19 8.16
N SER A 262 23.34 -5.41 9.23
CA SER A 262 23.54 -5.85 10.60
C SER A 262 22.71 -7.09 10.91
N LYS A 263 23.37 -8.20 11.28
CA LYS A 263 22.76 -9.52 11.52
C LYS A 263 21.53 -9.46 12.44
N ASN A 264 21.52 -8.60 13.45
CA ASN A 264 20.40 -8.50 14.40
C ASN A 264 19.14 -7.89 13.79
N LEU A 265 19.29 -7.03 12.78
CA LEU A 265 18.22 -6.25 12.15
C LEU A 265 17.88 -6.72 10.74
N THR A 266 18.71 -7.58 10.14
CA THR A 266 18.49 -8.07 8.78
C THR A 266 17.13 -8.78 8.68
N VAL A 267 16.31 -8.33 7.74
CA VAL A 267 15.06 -8.95 7.35
C VAL A 267 15.37 -9.94 6.23
N SER A 268 15.21 -11.23 6.52
CA SER A 268 15.42 -12.31 5.55
C SER A 268 14.11 -13.05 5.30
N PHE A 269 13.91 -13.48 4.05
CA PHE A 269 12.71 -14.20 3.66
C PHE A 269 12.99 -15.69 3.54
N GLN A 270 11.97 -16.49 3.82
CA GLN A 270 11.97 -17.94 3.66
C GLN A 270 10.66 -18.39 2.98
N PRO A 271 10.61 -19.60 2.40
CA PRO A 271 9.39 -20.12 1.80
C PRO A 271 8.23 -20.19 2.81
N TRP A 272 7.02 -19.91 2.34
CA TRP A 272 5.79 -20.23 3.05
C TRP A 272 5.05 -21.33 2.29
N TYR A 273 4.67 -22.40 2.99
CA TYR A 273 3.86 -23.47 2.41
C TYR A 273 2.40 -23.07 2.55
N GLN A 274 1.73 -22.74 1.44
CA GLN A 274 0.33 -22.30 1.47
C GLN A 274 -0.63 -23.46 1.67
N SER A 275 -0.39 -24.56 0.96
CA SER A 275 -1.21 -25.76 0.98
C SER A 275 -0.37 -26.99 1.30
N SER A 276 -1.02 -28.00 1.88
CA SER A 276 -0.43 -29.32 2.09
C SER A 276 -1.46 -30.40 1.76
N PRO A 277 -1.11 -31.41 0.94
CA PRO A 277 -1.98 -32.57 0.71
C PRO A 277 -2.27 -33.36 1.99
N ASN A 278 -1.41 -33.20 3.01
CA ASN A 278 -1.53 -33.87 4.30
C ASN A 278 -2.32 -33.06 5.33
N GLY A 279 -2.87 -31.90 4.96
CA GLY A 279 -3.80 -31.17 5.83
C GLY A 279 -5.01 -32.03 6.18
N LEU A 280 -5.37 -32.06 7.47
CA LEU A 280 -6.45 -32.89 7.99
C LEU A 280 -7.82 -32.24 7.71
N VAL A 281 -8.82 -33.03 7.38
CA VAL A 281 -10.19 -32.57 7.18
C VAL A 281 -11.07 -33.24 8.23
N TYR A 282 -11.34 -32.51 9.32
CA TYR A 282 -12.14 -33.01 10.43
C TYR A 282 -13.58 -32.55 10.29
N ARG A 283 -14.51 -33.48 10.04
CA ARG A 283 -15.93 -33.18 9.91
C ARG A 283 -16.78 -34.21 10.64
N ASN A 284 -17.82 -33.77 11.32
CA ASN A 284 -18.80 -34.61 12.02
C ASN A 284 -18.18 -35.70 12.91
N GLY A 285 -17.05 -35.40 13.57
CA GLY A 285 -16.38 -36.36 14.43
C GLY A 285 -15.58 -37.46 13.70
N PHE A 286 -15.59 -37.50 12.36
CA PHE A 286 -15.05 -38.62 11.60
C PHE A 286 -13.52 -38.73 11.68
N LYS A 287 -13.03 -39.95 11.93
CA LYS A 287 -11.62 -40.31 12.00
C LYS A 287 -11.38 -41.67 11.36
N LEU A 288 -10.20 -41.81 10.76
CA LEU A 288 -9.70 -43.09 10.26
C LEU A 288 -9.32 -44.02 11.42
N PRO A 289 -9.12 -45.33 11.19
CA PRO A 289 -8.63 -46.27 12.21
C PRO A 289 -7.30 -45.87 12.87
N SER A 290 -6.52 -44.99 12.21
CA SER A 290 -5.32 -44.37 12.79
C SER A 290 -5.61 -43.41 13.96
N GLY A 291 -6.86 -43.02 14.19
CA GLY A 291 -7.28 -42.03 15.18
C GLY A 291 -7.15 -40.58 14.71
N LEU A 292 -6.73 -40.35 13.46
CA LEU A 292 -6.65 -39.03 12.82
C LEU A 292 -7.77 -38.85 11.79
N PRO A 293 -8.21 -37.61 11.52
CA PRO A 293 -9.05 -37.30 10.38
C PRO A 293 -8.35 -37.67 9.06
N PRO A 294 -9.10 -37.92 7.98
CA PRO A 294 -8.50 -38.11 6.66
C PRO A 294 -7.79 -36.84 6.20
N THR A 295 -6.72 -37.01 5.42
CA THR A 295 -6.06 -35.88 4.76
C THR A 295 -6.82 -35.45 3.50
N SER A 296 -6.59 -34.21 3.05
CA SER A 296 -7.13 -33.73 1.77
C SER A 296 -6.79 -34.65 0.59
N ALA A 297 -5.58 -35.22 0.54
CA ALA A 297 -5.19 -36.16 -0.52
C ALA A 297 -5.88 -37.52 -0.40
N GLN A 298 -6.13 -38.00 0.81
CA GLN A 298 -6.92 -39.23 1.01
C GLN A 298 -8.36 -39.03 0.57
N ILE A 299 -8.99 -37.89 0.87
CA ILE A 299 -10.33 -37.56 0.36
C ILE A 299 -10.33 -37.42 -1.16
N ALA A 300 -9.29 -36.81 -1.75
CA ALA A 300 -9.19 -36.69 -3.20
C ALA A 300 -9.07 -38.06 -3.90
N ALA A 301 -8.40 -39.02 -3.27
CA ALA A 301 -8.26 -40.39 -3.77
C ALA A 301 -9.52 -41.24 -3.51
N ASP A 302 -10.18 -41.03 -2.38
CA ASP A 302 -11.42 -41.69 -1.99
C ASP A 302 -12.41 -40.66 -1.41
N PRO A 303 -13.30 -40.10 -2.25
CA PRO A 303 -14.28 -39.11 -1.82
C PRO A 303 -15.24 -39.59 -0.73
N SER A 304 -15.37 -40.90 -0.51
CA SER A 304 -16.22 -41.46 0.56
C SER A 304 -15.70 -41.15 1.97
N LEU A 305 -14.42 -40.76 2.09
CA LEU A 305 -13.81 -40.32 3.35
C LEU A 305 -14.16 -38.87 3.71
N GLY A 306 -14.69 -38.10 2.77
CA GLY A 306 -15.14 -36.73 3.01
C GLY A 306 -16.59 -36.67 3.48
N THR A 307 -17.03 -35.48 3.91
CA THR A 307 -18.46 -35.20 4.01
C THR A 307 -19.06 -35.10 2.62
N PRO A 308 -20.18 -35.79 2.32
CA PRO A 308 -20.89 -35.60 1.07
C PRO A 308 -21.18 -34.11 0.88
N SER A 309 -20.84 -33.56 -0.29
CA SER A 309 -21.33 -32.24 -0.65
C SER A 309 -22.85 -32.30 -0.65
N MET A 310 -23.51 -31.36 0.05
CA MET A 310 -24.96 -31.25 -0.09
C MET A 310 -25.30 -31.04 -1.57
N PRO A 311 -26.20 -31.84 -2.16
CA PRO A 311 -26.61 -31.64 -3.54
C PRO A 311 -27.10 -30.21 -3.70
N ARG A 312 -26.57 -29.50 -4.69
CA ARG A 312 -27.11 -28.20 -5.07
C ARG A 312 -28.36 -28.42 -5.90
N ASP A 313 -29.43 -27.70 -5.58
CA ASP A 313 -30.64 -27.71 -6.39
C ASP A 313 -30.32 -27.26 -7.82
N ASN A 314 -31.10 -27.73 -8.79
CA ASN A 314 -30.91 -27.34 -10.20
C ASN A 314 -30.98 -25.82 -10.39
N SER A 315 -31.79 -25.12 -9.59
CA SER A 315 -31.86 -23.66 -9.55
C SER A 315 -30.55 -23.02 -9.10
N THR A 316 -29.91 -23.57 -8.07
CA THR A 316 -28.61 -23.09 -7.57
C THR A 316 -27.51 -23.31 -8.61
N ILE A 317 -27.50 -24.47 -9.28
CA ILE A 317 -26.54 -24.78 -10.35
C ILE A 317 -26.73 -23.80 -11.52
N ALA A 318 -27.98 -23.57 -11.93
CA ALA A 318 -28.31 -22.62 -12.99
C ALA A 318 -27.89 -21.18 -12.63
N LEU A 319 -28.13 -20.75 -11.39
CA LEU A 319 -27.73 -19.42 -10.92
C LEU A 319 -26.20 -19.27 -10.88
N ALA A 320 -25.47 -20.29 -10.41
CA ALA A 320 -24.01 -20.29 -10.43
C ALA A 320 -23.43 -20.25 -11.85
N ALA A 321 -24.04 -20.99 -12.79
CA ALA A 321 -23.69 -20.93 -14.20
C ALA A 321 -23.95 -19.54 -14.78
N ALA A 322 -25.11 -18.93 -14.50
CA ALA A 322 -25.43 -17.57 -14.91
C ALA A 322 -24.44 -16.54 -14.34
N LEU A 323 -24.08 -16.63 -13.05
CA LEU A 323 -23.07 -15.78 -12.42
C LEU A 323 -21.73 -15.90 -13.14
N SER A 324 -21.31 -17.13 -13.48
CA SER A 324 -20.01 -17.37 -14.11
C SER A 324 -19.84 -16.64 -15.45
N GLU A 325 -20.93 -16.34 -16.15
CA GLU A 325 -20.86 -15.55 -17.37
C GLU A 325 -20.50 -14.07 -17.14
N TYR A 326 -20.83 -13.52 -15.96
CA TYR A 326 -20.53 -12.13 -15.59
C TYR A 326 -19.21 -11.96 -14.86
N MET A 327 -18.67 -13.06 -14.31
CA MET A 327 -17.36 -13.05 -13.68
C MET A 327 -16.26 -12.88 -14.73
N PRO A 328 -15.17 -12.18 -14.40
CA PRO A 328 -14.07 -11.99 -15.32
C PRO A 328 -13.39 -13.34 -15.65
N PRO A 329 -12.84 -13.50 -16.87
CA PRO A 329 -12.10 -14.71 -17.23
C PRO A 329 -10.86 -14.88 -16.35
N SER A 330 -10.29 -16.09 -16.31
CA SER A 330 -9.10 -16.38 -15.49
C SER A 330 -7.87 -15.53 -15.81
N SER A 331 -7.81 -14.88 -16.98
CA SER A 331 -6.75 -13.93 -17.34
C SER A 331 -6.70 -12.73 -16.38
N VAL A 332 -7.82 -12.39 -15.72
CA VAL A 332 -7.85 -11.31 -14.72
C VAL A 332 -6.84 -11.52 -13.61
N TYR A 333 -6.51 -12.78 -13.27
CA TYR A 333 -5.51 -13.06 -12.24
C TYR A 333 -4.09 -12.71 -12.70
N ALA A 334 -3.80 -12.90 -13.99
CA ALA A 334 -2.54 -12.41 -14.59
C ALA A 334 -2.55 -10.88 -14.68
N ASP A 335 -3.68 -10.26 -15.01
CA ASP A 335 -3.81 -8.80 -15.03
C ASP A 335 -3.58 -8.20 -13.64
N VAL A 336 -4.16 -8.80 -12.60
CA VAL A 336 -3.95 -8.44 -11.19
C VAL A 336 -2.49 -8.64 -10.78
N ALA A 337 -1.88 -9.77 -11.16
CA ALA A 337 -0.48 -10.06 -10.84
C ALA A 337 0.49 -9.08 -11.53
N ASN A 338 0.21 -8.64 -12.76
CA ASN A 338 1.05 -7.71 -13.51
C ASN A 338 0.81 -6.24 -13.10
N ASN A 339 -0.46 -5.84 -12.97
CA ASN A 339 -0.84 -4.46 -12.66
C ASN A 339 -2.20 -4.42 -11.94
N MET A 340 -2.16 -4.63 -10.62
CA MET A 340 -3.32 -4.53 -9.71
C MET A 340 -4.17 -3.30 -9.94
N PHE A 341 -3.53 -2.16 -10.19
CA PHE A 341 -4.22 -0.89 -10.31
C PHE A 341 -5.04 -0.82 -11.60
N LYS A 342 -4.42 -1.19 -12.73
CA LYS A 342 -5.13 -1.27 -14.00
C LYS A 342 -6.28 -2.27 -13.91
N ALA A 343 -6.05 -3.44 -13.32
CA ALA A 343 -7.09 -4.44 -13.10
C ALA A 343 -8.25 -3.90 -12.23
N HIS A 344 -7.96 -3.16 -11.16
CA HIS A 344 -8.98 -2.51 -10.34
C HIS A 344 -9.81 -1.51 -11.15
N LYS A 345 -9.15 -0.62 -11.89
CA LYS A 345 -9.88 0.37 -12.70
C LYS A 345 -10.73 -0.31 -13.77
N ASP A 346 -10.18 -1.29 -14.49
CA ASP A 346 -10.91 -2.05 -15.49
C ASP A 346 -12.12 -2.78 -14.86
N TRP A 347 -11.99 -3.29 -13.62
CA TRP A 347 -13.10 -3.85 -12.86
C TRP A 347 -14.18 -2.83 -12.52
N ILE A 348 -13.81 -1.67 -11.98
CA ILE A 348 -14.77 -0.61 -11.65
C ILE A 348 -15.56 -0.17 -12.89
N GLU A 349 -14.90 -0.01 -14.03
CA GLU A 349 -15.50 0.50 -15.26
C GLU A 349 -16.27 -0.57 -16.06
N ASN A 350 -15.69 -1.76 -16.20
CA ASN A 350 -16.18 -2.79 -17.14
C ASN A 350 -16.62 -4.09 -16.46
N GLY A 351 -16.50 -4.18 -15.13
CA GLY A 351 -16.93 -5.34 -14.35
C GLY A 351 -18.40 -5.68 -14.56
N LEU A 352 -18.74 -6.96 -14.37
CA LEU A 352 -20.09 -7.49 -14.54
C LEU A 352 -20.67 -7.17 -15.94
N LYS A 353 -19.89 -7.39 -17.00
CA LYS A 353 -20.22 -7.08 -18.41
C LYS A 353 -20.63 -5.61 -18.64
N GLY A 354 -19.94 -4.67 -18.00
CA GLY A 354 -20.18 -3.23 -18.16
C GLY A 354 -21.26 -2.65 -17.25
N LEU A 355 -21.74 -3.40 -16.26
CA LEU A 355 -22.68 -2.91 -15.24
C LEU A 355 -21.95 -2.15 -14.09
N GLY A 356 -20.63 -2.20 -14.08
CA GLY A 356 -19.76 -1.61 -13.06
C GLY A 356 -19.46 -2.59 -11.94
N GLY A 357 -18.19 -2.74 -11.59
CA GLY A 357 -17.74 -3.76 -10.64
C GLY A 357 -17.99 -3.47 -9.16
N ASP A 358 -18.31 -2.22 -8.82
CA ASP A 358 -18.56 -1.75 -7.44
C ASP A 358 -19.99 -1.19 -7.26
N THR A 359 -20.86 -1.36 -8.27
CA THR A 359 -22.26 -0.88 -8.25
C THR A 359 -23.21 -1.89 -7.62
N TRP A 360 -22.80 -3.15 -7.51
CA TRP A 360 -23.58 -4.25 -6.98
C TRP A 360 -22.90 -4.91 -5.80
N SER A 361 -23.69 -5.30 -4.80
CA SER A 361 -23.24 -6.30 -3.84
C SER A 361 -23.42 -7.67 -4.47
N GLU A 362 -22.64 -8.65 -4.03
CA GLU A 362 -22.76 -10.02 -4.56
C GLU A 362 -24.19 -10.56 -4.36
N PHE A 363 -24.80 -10.29 -3.20
CA PHE A 363 -26.19 -10.62 -2.88
C PHE A 363 -27.18 -9.92 -3.81
N ALA A 364 -27.08 -8.60 -3.99
CA ALA A 364 -28.01 -7.83 -4.81
C ALA A 364 -27.90 -8.23 -6.28
N PHE A 365 -26.68 -8.55 -6.75
CA PHE A 365 -26.46 -9.03 -8.10
C PHE A 365 -27.15 -10.38 -8.33
N LEU A 366 -26.94 -11.35 -7.44
CA LEU A 366 -27.55 -12.68 -7.53
C LEU A 366 -29.07 -12.62 -7.48
N THR A 367 -29.64 -11.84 -6.55
CA THR A 367 -31.10 -11.80 -6.33
C THR A 367 -31.84 -10.92 -7.33
N HIS A 368 -31.36 -9.70 -7.59
CA HIS A 368 -32.10 -8.70 -8.36
C HIS A 368 -31.69 -8.64 -9.82
N HIS A 369 -30.42 -8.92 -10.15
CA HIS A 369 -29.96 -8.92 -11.54
C HIS A 369 -30.11 -10.30 -12.18
N LEU A 370 -29.71 -11.37 -11.49
CA LEU A 370 -29.81 -12.75 -12.01
C LEU A 370 -31.12 -13.47 -11.63
N GLY A 371 -31.95 -12.89 -10.77
CA GLY A 371 -33.24 -13.46 -10.38
C GLY A 371 -33.15 -14.71 -9.51
N GLY A 372 -32.03 -14.90 -8.81
CA GLY A 372 -31.82 -16.00 -7.86
C GLY A 372 -32.77 -15.93 -6.66
N SER A 373 -33.21 -17.10 -6.18
CA SER A 373 -33.97 -17.15 -4.92
C SER A 373 -33.05 -16.81 -3.74
N LEU A 374 -33.64 -16.45 -2.59
CA LEU A 374 -32.86 -16.22 -1.37
C LEU A 374 -32.07 -17.47 -0.96
N ASN A 375 -32.66 -18.66 -1.12
CA ASN A 375 -31.99 -19.93 -0.81
C ASN A 375 -30.82 -20.20 -1.75
N ASP A 376 -31.02 -20.04 -3.07
CA ASP A 376 -29.93 -20.25 -4.04
C ASP A 376 -28.78 -19.25 -3.83
N THR A 377 -29.12 -18.00 -3.50
CA THR A 377 -28.14 -16.94 -3.24
C THR A 377 -27.31 -17.24 -1.99
N ASP A 378 -27.95 -17.69 -0.91
CA ASP A 378 -27.28 -18.10 0.33
C ASP A 378 -26.33 -19.29 0.08
N VAL A 379 -26.78 -20.30 -0.66
CA VAL A 379 -25.96 -21.48 -1.02
C VAL A 379 -24.77 -21.13 -1.92
N ILE A 380 -24.90 -20.13 -2.80
CA ILE A 380 -23.77 -19.61 -3.59
C ILE A 380 -22.81 -18.79 -2.73
N GLY A 381 -23.31 -18.13 -1.68
CA GLY A 381 -22.53 -17.31 -0.76
C GLY A 381 -22.45 -15.84 -1.16
N GLY A 382 -23.54 -15.26 -1.70
CA GLY A 382 -23.58 -13.83 -2.01
C GLY A 382 -23.44 -12.96 -0.75
N SER A 383 -22.36 -12.18 -0.66
CA SER A 383 -22.15 -11.19 0.40
C SER A 383 -22.81 -9.82 0.11
N ASP A 384 -22.93 -8.96 1.11
CA ASP A 384 -23.38 -7.58 0.99
C ASP A 384 -22.29 -6.59 0.53
N HIS A 385 -21.09 -7.09 0.26
CA HIS A 385 -19.93 -6.33 -0.24
C HIS A 385 -19.80 -6.42 -1.77
N SER A 386 -18.91 -5.60 -2.35
CA SER A 386 -18.58 -5.71 -3.77
C SER A 386 -17.60 -6.86 -4.06
N TYR A 387 -17.68 -7.39 -5.29
CA TYR A 387 -16.85 -8.52 -5.76
C TYR A 387 -15.36 -8.24 -5.84
N TRP A 388 -14.93 -6.97 -5.73
CA TRP A 388 -13.52 -6.64 -5.90
C TRP A 388 -12.62 -7.35 -4.89
N SER A 389 -13.09 -7.46 -3.63
CA SER A 389 -12.39 -8.21 -2.58
C SER A 389 -12.16 -9.68 -2.96
N SER A 390 -13.19 -10.32 -3.51
CA SER A 390 -13.17 -11.70 -4.03
C SER A 390 -12.21 -11.85 -5.22
N ILE A 391 -12.11 -10.85 -6.10
CA ILE A 391 -11.23 -10.89 -7.29
C ILE A 391 -9.75 -10.80 -6.90
N TYR A 392 -9.34 -9.75 -6.19
CA TYR A 392 -7.93 -9.60 -5.85
C TYR A 392 -7.47 -10.66 -4.84
N SER A 393 -8.33 -11.04 -3.89
CA SER A 393 -8.01 -12.13 -2.96
C SER A 393 -7.90 -13.43 -3.73
N GLY A 394 -8.82 -13.71 -4.66
CA GLY A 394 -8.72 -14.85 -5.56
C GLY A 394 -7.40 -14.91 -6.32
N ALA A 395 -6.90 -13.77 -6.81
CA ALA A 395 -5.59 -13.68 -7.47
C ALA A 395 -4.45 -14.05 -6.52
N TYR A 396 -4.39 -13.43 -5.34
CA TYR A 396 -3.32 -13.70 -4.37
C TYR A 396 -3.35 -15.14 -3.86
N PHE A 397 -4.52 -15.68 -3.54
CA PHE A 397 -4.66 -17.06 -3.04
C PHE A 397 -4.39 -18.13 -4.11
N ARG A 398 -4.29 -17.74 -5.39
CA ARG A 398 -3.81 -18.58 -6.51
C ARG A 398 -2.31 -18.45 -6.77
N ALA A 399 -1.56 -17.69 -5.96
CA ALA A 399 -0.12 -17.59 -6.09
C ALA A 399 0.54 -18.99 -6.05
N ALA A 400 1.43 -19.22 -7.01
CA ALA A 400 2.22 -20.44 -7.17
C ALA A 400 3.26 -20.60 -6.07
N SER A 401 3.78 -19.49 -5.52
CA SER A 401 4.71 -19.50 -4.41
C SER A 401 4.50 -18.34 -3.45
N TRP A 402 4.93 -18.53 -2.21
CA TRP A 402 4.74 -17.61 -1.10
C TRP A 402 6.01 -17.48 -0.28
N LYS A 403 6.17 -16.32 0.36
CA LYS A 403 7.27 -16.05 1.29
C LYS A 403 6.74 -15.60 2.66
N THR A 404 7.52 -15.84 3.69
CA THR A 404 7.36 -15.25 5.03
C THR A 404 8.72 -14.73 5.51
N ILE A 405 8.77 -14.06 6.66
CA ILE A 405 10.02 -13.53 7.22
C ILE A 405 10.61 -14.54 8.22
N ASP A 406 11.88 -14.85 8.05
CA ASP A 406 12.61 -15.69 9.01
C ASP A 406 12.76 -14.98 10.35
N GLY A 407 12.37 -15.66 11.43
CA GLY A 407 12.26 -15.09 12.77
C GLY A 407 11.03 -14.18 13.01
N GLY A 408 10.08 -14.16 12.08
CA GLY A 408 8.76 -13.54 12.23
C GLY A 408 8.62 -12.13 11.63
N LEU A 409 7.41 -11.80 11.18
CA LEU A 409 7.11 -10.57 10.45
C LEU A 409 7.37 -9.28 11.24
N ASN A 410 7.36 -9.31 12.57
CA ASN A 410 7.78 -8.18 13.42
C ASN A 410 9.19 -7.68 13.10
N ARG A 411 10.06 -8.50 12.53
CA ARG A 411 11.41 -8.06 12.17
C ARG A 411 11.42 -6.92 11.14
N LEU A 412 10.43 -6.87 10.24
CA LEU A 412 10.33 -5.80 9.25
C LEU A 412 10.16 -4.41 9.89
N PRO A 413 9.12 -4.14 10.70
CA PRO A 413 9.00 -2.85 11.37
C PRO A 413 10.09 -2.63 12.43
N LEU A 414 10.59 -3.66 13.11
CA LEU A 414 11.68 -3.50 14.09
C LEU A 414 12.98 -3.02 13.44
N ALA A 415 13.24 -3.39 12.19
CA ALA A 415 14.42 -2.94 11.46
C ALA A 415 14.40 -1.41 11.17
N PHE A 416 13.27 -0.73 11.34
CA PHE A 416 13.20 0.73 11.25
C PHE A 416 13.70 1.46 12.51
N HIS A 417 13.81 0.80 13.67
CA HIS A 417 14.17 1.46 14.93
C HIS A 417 15.41 2.37 14.83
N PRO A 418 16.56 1.95 14.25
CA PRO A 418 17.73 2.83 14.15
C PRO A 418 17.50 4.09 13.32
N LEU A 419 16.53 4.07 12.40
CA LEU A 419 16.23 5.17 11.48
C LEU A 419 15.24 6.17 12.09
N VAL A 420 14.31 5.70 12.93
CA VAL A 420 13.15 6.49 13.38
C VAL A 420 13.17 6.85 14.86
N ASN A 421 13.96 6.16 15.71
CA ASN A 421 13.87 6.31 17.17
C ASN A 421 14.04 7.76 17.66
N LYS A 422 14.98 8.52 17.08
CA LYS A 422 15.22 9.92 17.47
C LYS A 422 14.06 10.86 17.11
N ASP A 423 13.19 10.42 16.21
CA ASP A 423 12.08 11.18 15.65
C ASP A 423 10.71 10.61 16.04
N THR A 424 10.68 9.51 16.79
CA THR A 424 9.45 8.84 17.22
C THR A 424 9.15 9.15 18.68
N ILE A 425 7.91 9.58 18.94
CA ILE A 425 7.38 9.79 20.29
C ILE A 425 6.38 8.67 20.54
N MET A 426 6.82 7.65 21.29
CA MET A 426 6.01 6.48 21.68
C MET A 426 5.01 6.82 22.79
N ASN A 427 4.01 5.95 22.94
CA ASN A 427 2.96 6.05 23.94
C ASN A 427 2.19 7.38 23.89
N ARG A 428 1.86 7.87 22.70
CA ARG A 428 1.12 9.12 22.48
C ARG A 428 -0.12 8.87 21.62
N ALA A 429 -1.27 8.72 22.28
CA ALA A 429 -2.54 8.55 21.60
C ALA A 429 -3.12 9.92 21.23
N VAL A 430 -3.23 10.19 19.92
CA VAL A 430 -3.94 11.37 19.40
C VAL A 430 -5.43 11.22 19.64
N GLU A 431 -6.08 12.28 20.12
CA GLU A 431 -7.52 12.32 20.40
C GLU A 431 -8.24 13.47 19.67
N ARG A 432 -7.48 14.46 19.18
CA ARG A 432 -8.04 15.64 18.51
C ARG A 432 -7.09 16.17 17.44
N VAL A 433 -7.69 16.57 16.33
CA VAL A 433 -7.07 17.34 15.26
C VAL A 433 -7.82 18.66 15.15
N ALA A 434 -7.10 19.76 15.01
CA ALA A 434 -7.68 21.08 14.75
C ALA A 434 -6.77 21.87 13.80
N PHE A 435 -7.33 22.87 13.13
CA PHE A 435 -6.54 23.84 12.38
C PHE A 435 -6.29 25.06 13.27
N SER A 436 -5.07 25.58 13.21
CA SER A 436 -4.65 26.78 13.93
C SER A 436 -3.82 27.66 13.01
N THR A 437 -3.64 28.92 13.39
CA THR A 437 -2.75 29.85 12.68
C THR A 437 -1.58 30.18 13.60
N ASP A 438 -0.37 30.06 13.08
CA ASP A 438 0.83 30.49 13.80
C ASP A 438 0.79 32.01 13.98
N SER A 439 0.82 32.47 15.24
CA SER A 439 0.72 33.89 15.56
C SER A 439 1.90 34.74 15.07
N LYS A 440 3.06 34.13 14.81
CA LYS A 440 4.29 34.83 14.38
C LYS A 440 4.41 34.88 12.87
N THR A 441 4.11 33.78 12.19
CA THR A 441 4.28 33.66 10.73
C THR A 441 2.97 33.84 9.95
N GLY A 442 1.82 33.77 10.62
CA GLY A 442 0.50 33.77 9.98
C GLY A 442 0.19 32.48 9.21
N SER A 443 1.08 31.48 9.23
CA SER A 443 0.89 30.23 8.49
C SER A 443 -0.14 29.33 9.17
N LYS A 444 -1.01 28.68 8.39
CA LYS A 444 -1.86 27.59 8.88
C LYS A 444 -1.01 26.44 9.40
N LYS A 445 -1.43 25.84 10.51
CA LYS A 445 -0.81 24.68 11.16
C LYS A 445 -1.89 23.66 11.54
N VAL A 446 -1.57 22.39 11.37
CA VAL A 446 -2.32 21.26 11.92
C VAL A 446 -1.94 21.08 13.38
N GLN A 447 -2.89 21.29 14.28
CA GLN A 447 -2.72 21.05 15.71
C GLN A 447 -3.17 19.63 16.06
N LEU A 448 -2.24 18.82 16.55
CA LEU A 448 -2.49 17.48 17.07
C LEU A 448 -2.52 17.53 18.60
N SER A 449 -3.58 17.02 19.22
CA SER A 449 -3.65 16.87 20.67
C SER A 449 -3.67 15.40 21.07
N TYR A 450 -2.81 15.05 22.01
CA TYR A 450 -2.55 13.67 22.41
C TYR A 450 -2.34 13.53 23.93
N ARG A 451 -2.51 12.30 24.41
CA ARG A 451 -2.24 11.89 25.79
C ARG A 451 -1.19 10.79 25.84
N ASP A 452 -0.56 10.66 27.00
CA ASP A 452 0.24 9.49 27.33
C ASP A 452 -0.69 8.28 27.46
N SER A 453 -0.50 7.28 26.60
CA SER A 453 -1.26 6.03 26.61
C SER A 453 -0.78 5.04 27.67
N ASN A 454 0.40 5.29 28.28
CA ASN A 454 0.92 4.48 29.38
C ASN A 454 1.36 5.39 30.56
N PRO A 455 0.39 6.02 31.26
CA PRO A 455 0.72 6.92 32.36
C PRO A 455 1.32 6.11 33.54
N ARG A 456 2.53 6.47 33.98
CA ARG A 456 3.28 5.80 35.06
C ARG A 456 2.51 5.58 36.38
N ASN A 457 1.39 6.27 36.61
CA ASN A 457 0.62 6.28 37.86
C ASN A 457 -0.89 6.00 37.67
N GLY A 458 -1.34 5.49 36.52
CA GLY A 458 -2.77 5.18 36.27
C GLY A 458 -3.71 6.39 36.18
N LYS A 459 -3.25 7.61 36.51
CA LYS A 459 -4.00 8.86 36.29
C LYS A 459 -3.97 9.23 34.81
N LYS A 460 -5.13 9.54 34.22
CA LYS A 460 -5.23 10.09 32.84
C LYS A 460 -4.25 11.25 32.69
N SER A 461 -3.32 11.14 31.74
CA SER A 461 -2.34 12.19 31.52
C SER A 461 -3.01 13.49 31.07
N LYS A 462 -2.38 14.63 31.33
CA LYS A 462 -2.83 15.92 30.78
C LYS A 462 -2.83 15.85 29.25
N LEU A 463 -3.84 16.47 28.63
CA LEU A 463 -3.88 16.63 27.17
C LEU A 463 -2.78 17.61 26.77
N SER A 464 -1.91 17.19 25.87
CA SER A 464 -0.85 18.01 25.29
C SER A 464 -1.15 18.26 23.83
N SER A 465 -0.68 19.38 23.27
CA SER A 465 -0.90 19.74 21.88
C SER A 465 0.39 20.21 21.23
N ALA A 466 0.58 19.87 19.95
CA ALA A 466 1.68 20.34 19.13
C ALA A 466 1.16 20.72 17.73
N GLY A 467 1.72 21.79 17.15
CA GLY A 467 1.37 22.28 15.82
C GLY A 467 2.41 21.86 14.79
N TYR A 468 1.96 21.54 13.58
CA TYR A 468 2.79 21.11 12.45
C TYR A 468 2.32 21.79 11.16
N ASP A 469 3.18 21.95 10.16
CA ASP A 469 2.75 22.44 8.84
C ASP A 469 1.84 21.39 8.15
N TYR A 470 2.19 20.11 8.29
CA TYR A 470 1.44 18.99 7.72
C TYR A 470 1.31 17.85 8.73
N ALA A 471 0.23 17.07 8.63
CA ALA A 471 0.11 15.82 9.34
C ALA A 471 -0.37 14.68 8.42
N ILE A 472 0.41 13.61 8.39
CA ILE A 472 0.07 12.35 7.74
C ILE A 472 -0.57 11.43 8.78
N ILE A 473 -1.85 11.14 8.64
CA ILE A 473 -2.62 10.30 9.54
C ILE A 473 -2.59 8.87 9.00
N SER A 474 -1.76 8.02 9.62
CA SER A 474 -1.63 6.60 9.27
C SER A 474 -2.50 5.67 10.12
N ALA A 475 -3.12 6.21 11.18
CA ALA A 475 -4.07 5.50 12.02
C ALA A 475 -5.32 5.10 11.21
N PRO A 476 -5.86 3.88 11.41
CA PRO A 476 -7.04 3.43 10.67
C PRO A 476 -8.28 4.25 11.04
N PHE A 477 -9.22 4.38 10.09
CA PHE A 477 -10.46 5.12 10.29
C PHE A 477 -11.35 4.58 11.41
N SER A 478 -11.25 3.29 11.74
CA SER A 478 -11.86 2.68 12.93
C SER A 478 -11.42 3.34 14.25
N VAL A 479 -10.20 3.88 14.30
CA VAL A 479 -9.67 4.65 15.43
C VAL A 479 -9.95 6.14 15.25
N VAL A 480 -9.64 6.69 14.07
CA VAL A 480 -9.78 8.14 13.78
C VAL A 480 -11.22 8.64 13.96
N ARG A 481 -12.23 7.80 13.69
CA ARG A 481 -13.64 8.17 13.91
C ARG A 481 -14.01 8.48 15.37
N SER A 482 -13.16 8.10 16.33
CA SER A 482 -13.34 8.46 17.74
C SER A 482 -12.69 9.80 18.12
N TRP A 483 -11.88 10.38 17.24
CA TRP A 483 -11.20 11.65 17.48
C TRP A 483 -12.15 12.83 17.30
N ARG A 484 -11.81 13.96 17.92
CA ARG A 484 -12.40 15.25 17.59
C ARG A 484 -11.70 15.82 16.36
N MET A 485 -12.34 15.72 15.20
CA MET A 485 -11.82 16.21 13.92
C MET A 485 -12.29 17.65 13.64
N PRO A 486 -11.54 18.44 12.85
CA PRO A 486 -12.03 19.72 12.35
C PRO A 486 -13.15 19.48 11.32
N THR A 487 -13.82 20.55 10.90
CA THR A 487 -14.77 20.47 9.79
C THR A 487 -14.03 20.08 8.51
N LEU A 488 -14.36 18.90 7.97
CA LEU A 488 -13.85 18.40 6.70
C LEU A 488 -15.00 18.27 5.70
N PRO A 489 -14.73 18.21 4.38
CA PRO A 489 -15.76 17.93 3.38
C PRO A 489 -16.55 16.66 3.71
N ALA A 490 -17.82 16.64 3.27
CA ALA A 490 -18.76 15.60 3.64
C ALA A 490 -18.28 14.19 3.25
N THR A 491 -17.67 14.04 2.07
CA THR A 491 -17.25 12.74 1.53
C THR A 491 -16.13 12.11 2.35
N ILE A 492 -15.03 12.83 2.64
CA ILE A 492 -13.95 12.30 3.50
C ILE A 492 -14.42 12.10 4.95
N SER A 493 -15.29 12.98 5.44
CA SER A 493 -15.90 12.81 6.77
C SER A 493 -16.75 11.54 6.84
N ASN A 494 -17.46 11.21 5.75
CA ASN A 494 -18.21 9.97 5.62
C ASN A 494 -17.29 8.76 5.51
N ALA A 495 -16.19 8.84 4.75
CA ALA A 495 -15.21 7.76 4.66
C ALA A 495 -14.66 7.40 6.06
N ILE A 496 -14.25 8.40 6.85
CA ILE A 496 -13.78 8.18 8.23
C ILE A 496 -14.83 7.46 9.08
N ARG A 497 -16.10 7.89 8.99
CA ARG A 497 -17.20 7.34 9.81
C ARG A 497 -17.73 5.98 9.35
N LYS A 498 -17.79 5.76 8.03
CA LYS A 498 -18.60 4.70 7.41
C LYS A 498 -17.80 3.62 6.71
N LEU A 499 -16.50 3.81 6.47
CA LEU A 499 -15.67 2.74 5.91
C LEU A 499 -15.76 1.51 6.82
N GLU A 500 -16.15 0.39 6.25
CA GLU A 500 -16.35 -0.85 6.96
C GLU A 500 -15.03 -1.59 7.20
N TYR A 501 -15.00 -2.37 8.28
CA TYR A 501 -13.83 -3.15 8.69
C TYR A 501 -14.27 -4.56 9.02
N ALA A 502 -13.56 -5.53 8.46
CA ALA A 502 -13.66 -6.93 8.87
C ALA A 502 -12.81 -7.18 10.12
N ASN A 503 -13.09 -8.28 10.80
CA ASN A 503 -12.41 -8.70 12.01
C ASN A 503 -11.80 -10.07 11.88
N ALA A 504 -10.90 -10.36 12.81
CA ALA A 504 -10.34 -11.68 12.99
C ALA A 504 -9.95 -11.90 14.44
N CYS A 505 -10.13 -13.12 14.91
CA CYS A 505 -9.50 -13.61 16.12
C CYS A 505 -8.59 -14.80 15.83
N LYS A 506 -7.44 -14.79 16.49
CA LYS A 506 -6.40 -15.81 16.36
C LYS A 506 -6.02 -16.36 17.71
N VAL A 507 -5.86 -17.68 17.80
CA VAL A 507 -5.34 -18.36 18.98
C VAL A 507 -4.16 -19.24 18.59
N ALA A 508 -3.00 -18.94 19.18
CA ALA A 508 -1.79 -19.72 19.02
C ALA A 508 -1.54 -20.57 20.27
N LEU A 509 -1.23 -21.85 20.08
CA LEU A 509 -0.92 -22.80 21.16
C LEU A 509 0.48 -23.36 20.97
N GLU A 510 1.29 -23.34 22.03
CA GLU A 510 2.64 -23.90 22.01
C GLU A 510 2.68 -25.34 22.53
N TYR A 511 3.31 -26.22 21.75
CA TYR A 511 3.53 -27.62 22.07
C TYR A 511 5.02 -27.92 22.27
N LYS A 512 5.32 -28.91 23.13
CA LYS A 512 6.68 -29.37 23.44
C LYS A 512 7.41 -29.95 22.24
N THR A 513 6.67 -30.51 21.28
CA THR A 513 7.22 -31.13 20.07
C THR A 513 6.31 -30.86 18.88
N ARG A 514 6.90 -30.89 17.69
CA ARG A 514 6.21 -30.84 16.39
C ARG A 514 5.57 -32.18 16.05
N PHE A 515 4.59 -32.61 16.85
CA PHE A 515 3.99 -33.94 16.70
C PHE A 515 3.33 -34.14 15.33
N TRP A 516 2.82 -33.06 14.72
CA TRP A 516 2.20 -33.06 13.39
C TRP A 516 3.17 -33.42 12.25
N GLU A 517 4.48 -33.24 12.45
CA GLU A 517 5.52 -33.64 11.50
C GLU A 517 5.90 -35.13 11.64
N LYS A 518 5.43 -35.80 12.70
CA LYS A 518 5.80 -37.19 13.03
C LYS A 518 4.73 -38.21 12.66
N TYR A 519 3.61 -37.76 12.10
CA TYR A 519 2.57 -38.64 11.58
C TYR A 519 3.08 -39.45 10.38
N ALA A 520 2.41 -40.57 10.08
CA ALA A 520 2.68 -41.35 8.88
C ALA A 520 2.57 -40.50 7.59
N ASN A 521 1.58 -39.59 7.56
CA ASN A 521 1.47 -38.51 6.58
C ASN A 521 1.83 -37.18 7.26
N PRO A 522 3.10 -36.73 7.21
CA PRO A 522 3.56 -35.57 7.97
C PRO A 522 2.97 -34.27 7.43
N ILE A 523 2.58 -33.37 8.32
CA ILE A 523 2.11 -32.02 7.97
C ILE A 523 3.29 -31.05 8.01
N LEU A 524 3.70 -30.53 6.86
CA LEU A 524 4.85 -29.62 6.76
C LEU A 524 4.36 -28.22 6.36
N GLY A 525 4.12 -27.35 7.37
CA GLY A 525 3.52 -26.04 7.17
C GLY A 525 2.05 -26.09 6.72
N SER A 526 1.58 -25.05 6.03
CA SER A 526 0.21 -24.86 5.50
C SER A 526 -0.88 -24.50 6.50
N CYS A 527 -1.96 -23.95 5.94
CA CYS A 527 -3.25 -23.73 6.58
C CYS A 527 -4.33 -24.70 6.06
N SER A 528 -3.94 -25.87 5.55
CA SER A 528 -4.87 -26.80 4.88
C SER A 528 -5.68 -27.67 5.84
N THR A 529 -5.39 -27.62 7.15
CA THR A 529 -6.23 -28.34 8.11
C THR A 529 -7.51 -27.55 8.36
N SER A 530 -8.65 -28.21 8.16
CA SER A 530 -9.98 -27.60 8.28
C SER A 530 -10.89 -28.42 9.18
N THR A 531 -11.84 -27.72 9.81
CA THR A 531 -12.81 -28.35 10.70
C THR A 531 -14.19 -27.69 10.61
N ASP A 532 -15.24 -28.41 10.97
CA ASP A 532 -16.59 -27.88 11.23
C ASP A 532 -16.83 -27.55 12.71
N ILE A 533 -15.85 -27.72 13.60
CA ILE A 533 -15.95 -27.22 14.98
C ILE A 533 -16.17 -25.70 14.94
N PRO A 534 -17.29 -25.19 15.49
CA PRO A 534 -17.63 -23.77 15.41
C PRO A 534 -16.54 -22.85 15.97
N GLY A 535 -16.26 -21.73 15.31
CA GLY A 535 -15.33 -20.72 15.82
C GLY A 535 -13.84 -21.07 15.75
N ILE A 536 -13.45 -22.23 15.22
CA ILE A 536 -12.02 -22.55 15.01
C ILE A 536 -11.46 -21.89 13.74
N GLY A 537 -12.24 -21.90 12.65
CA GLY A 537 -11.80 -21.37 11.36
C GLY A 537 -10.65 -22.19 10.76
N SER A 538 -9.55 -21.53 10.39
CA SER A 538 -8.37 -22.21 9.79
C SER A 538 -7.32 -22.60 10.84
N ILE A 539 -6.73 -23.78 10.69
CA ILE A 539 -5.58 -24.23 11.49
C ILE A 539 -4.31 -24.16 10.63
N CYS A 540 -3.31 -23.40 11.08
CA CYS A 540 -2.05 -23.22 10.36
C CYS A 540 -0.83 -23.72 11.15
N TYR A 541 -0.02 -24.54 10.50
CA TYR A 541 1.24 -25.04 11.04
C TYR A 541 2.41 -24.15 10.58
N PRO A 542 3.45 -23.99 11.41
CA PRO A 542 4.65 -23.25 11.04
C PRO A 542 5.26 -23.74 9.72
N SER A 543 5.43 -22.81 8.77
CA SER A 543 6.23 -23.06 7.56
C SER A 543 7.74 -22.88 7.80
N TYR A 544 8.13 -22.66 9.05
CA TYR A 544 9.50 -22.37 9.48
C TYR A 544 10.00 -23.40 10.47
N ASN A 545 11.33 -23.58 10.52
CA ASN A 545 12.01 -24.55 11.37
C ASN A 545 11.41 -25.97 11.27
N ILE A 546 11.06 -26.37 10.04
CA ILE A 546 10.57 -27.72 9.73
C ILE A 546 11.64 -28.75 10.11
N ASN A 547 11.22 -29.88 10.69
CA ASN A 547 12.09 -30.90 11.30
C ASN A 547 12.85 -30.41 12.55
N GLY A 548 12.46 -29.26 13.12
CA GLY A 548 13.03 -28.76 14.37
C GLY A 548 12.71 -29.67 15.56
N THR A 549 13.64 -29.78 16.50
CA THR A 549 13.53 -30.68 17.66
C THR A 549 12.96 -30.01 18.92
N GLY A 550 12.83 -28.68 18.91
CA GLY A 550 12.34 -27.88 20.04
C GLY A 550 10.82 -27.66 20.05
N PRO A 551 10.32 -26.94 21.08
CA PRO A 551 8.93 -26.48 21.13
C PRO A 551 8.55 -25.62 19.93
N ALA A 552 7.28 -25.69 19.54
CA ALA A 552 6.76 -24.94 18.42
C ALA A 552 5.27 -24.66 18.62
N SER A 553 4.78 -23.59 17.99
CA SER A 553 3.40 -23.14 18.11
C SER A 553 2.59 -23.31 16.84
N ILE A 554 1.38 -23.87 17.00
CA ILE A 554 0.38 -23.95 15.95
C ILE A 554 -0.52 -22.72 16.08
N LEU A 555 -0.86 -22.08 14.96
CA LEU A 555 -2.02 -21.19 14.92
C LEU A 555 -3.26 -22.10 14.89
N ALA A 556 -3.74 -22.42 16.09
CA ALA A 556 -4.76 -23.43 16.33
C ALA A 556 -6.17 -22.93 16.01
N SER A 557 -6.35 -21.62 15.91
CA SER A 557 -7.57 -21.03 15.38
C SER A 557 -7.23 -19.73 14.66
N TYR A 558 -7.83 -19.55 13.49
CA TYR A 558 -7.91 -18.28 12.77
C TYR A 558 -9.35 -18.13 12.26
N ASP A 559 -10.15 -17.43 13.05
CA ASP A 559 -11.56 -17.17 12.81
C ASP A 559 -11.77 -15.72 12.34
N THR A 560 -12.47 -15.55 11.22
CA THR A 560 -12.82 -14.25 10.63
C THR A 560 -14.29 -13.87 10.86
N GLY A 561 -15.10 -14.78 11.42
CA GLY A 561 -16.47 -14.49 11.87
C GLY A 561 -16.53 -14.00 13.32
N ALA A 562 -15.45 -14.21 14.07
CA ALA A 562 -15.24 -13.79 15.45
C ALA A 562 -16.34 -14.29 16.42
N LEU A 563 -16.90 -15.48 16.16
CA LEU A 563 -18.04 -16.04 16.92
C LEU A 563 -17.73 -16.13 18.42
N LEU A 564 -16.49 -16.48 18.75
CA LEU A 564 -16.02 -16.74 20.10
C LEU A 564 -15.24 -15.56 20.70
N GLU A 565 -15.28 -14.37 20.08
CA GLU A 565 -14.51 -13.22 20.56
C GLU A 565 -15.04 -12.66 21.89
N SER A 566 -16.32 -12.90 22.20
CA SER A 566 -16.98 -12.44 23.43
C SER A 566 -16.63 -13.28 24.66
N LEU A 567 -16.10 -14.49 24.48
CA LEU A 567 -15.61 -15.34 25.57
C LEU A 567 -14.41 -14.69 26.25
N SER A 568 -14.20 -15.05 27.52
CA SER A 568 -12.94 -14.74 28.19
C SER A 568 -11.76 -15.36 27.45
N GLU A 569 -10.56 -14.82 27.67
CA GLU A 569 -9.36 -15.33 27.01
C GLU A 569 -9.13 -16.80 27.35
N GLU A 570 -9.27 -17.16 28.63
CA GLU A 570 -9.05 -18.50 29.14
C GLU A 570 -10.07 -19.50 28.58
N GLU A 571 -11.35 -19.14 28.54
CA GLU A 571 -12.41 -20.01 27.99
C GLU A 571 -12.22 -20.25 26.49
N HIS A 572 -11.90 -19.19 25.72
CA HIS A 572 -11.65 -19.32 24.28
C HIS A 572 -10.41 -20.19 24.03
N VAL A 573 -9.31 -19.94 24.74
CA VAL A 573 -8.08 -20.74 24.59
C VAL A 573 -8.31 -22.20 24.97
N GLN A 574 -9.06 -22.46 26.04
CA GLN A 574 -9.44 -23.81 26.45
C GLN A 574 -10.29 -24.49 25.37
N TYR A 575 -11.29 -23.80 24.82
CA TYR A 575 -12.11 -24.29 23.71
C TYR A 575 -11.25 -24.70 22.49
N VAL A 576 -10.29 -23.85 22.10
CA VAL A 576 -9.39 -24.14 20.98
C VAL A 576 -8.45 -25.31 21.31
N LEU A 577 -7.95 -25.41 22.54
CA LEU A 577 -7.15 -26.54 22.98
C LEU A 577 -7.94 -27.86 22.93
N ASP A 578 -9.20 -27.84 23.35
CA ASP A 578 -10.08 -29.00 23.29
C ASP A 578 -10.37 -29.41 21.85
N ALA A 579 -10.63 -28.46 20.95
CA ALA A 579 -10.77 -28.72 19.52
C ALA A 579 -9.49 -29.31 18.90
N MET A 580 -8.31 -28.78 19.24
CA MET A 580 -7.04 -29.35 18.77
C MET A 580 -6.82 -30.77 19.30
N THR A 581 -7.19 -31.03 20.56
CA THR A 581 -7.11 -32.36 21.17
C THR A 581 -8.09 -33.33 20.51
N GLU A 582 -9.30 -32.87 20.21
CA GLU A 582 -10.33 -33.62 19.50
C GLU A 582 -9.85 -34.00 18.09
N ILE A 583 -9.26 -33.06 17.34
CA ILE A 583 -8.75 -33.31 15.98
C ILE A 583 -7.54 -34.26 16.03
N HIS A 584 -6.56 -33.99 16.88
CA HIS A 584 -5.25 -34.67 16.83
C HIS A 584 -5.09 -35.86 17.79
N GLY A 585 -6.03 -36.07 18.70
CA GLY A 585 -6.03 -37.13 19.71
C GLY A 585 -5.55 -36.67 21.10
N GLU A 586 -6.03 -37.36 22.14
CA GLU A 586 -5.86 -36.98 23.55
C GLU A 586 -4.39 -36.86 24.00
N GLU A 587 -3.49 -37.63 23.38
CA GLU A 587 -2.06 -37.58 23.68
C GLU A 587 -1.44 -36.19 23.42
N THR A 588 -2.02 -35.40 22.52
CA THR A 588 -1.54 -34.04 22.23
C THR A 588 -1.76 -33.07 23.39
N ARG A 589 -2.75 -33.31 24.25
CA ARG A 589 -2.97 -32.49 25.45
C ARG A 589 -1.76 -32.49 26.38
N LYS A 590 -1.08 -33.64 26.50
CA LYS A 590 0.16 -33.79 27.33
C LYS A 590 1.35 -33.02 26.76
N LEU A 591 1.32 -32.73 25.46
CA LEU A 591 2.34 -31.97 24.75
C LEU A 591 2.11 -30.46 24.84
N TYR A 592 0.91 -30.00 25.16
CA TYR A 592 0.66 -28.58 25.40
C TYR A 592 1.52 -28.08 26.57
N THR A 593 2.13 -26.91 26.38
CA THR A 593 3.09 -26.35 27.34
C THR A 593 2.45 -25.43 28.38
N GLY A 594 1.17 -25.08 28.19
CA GLY A 594 0.51 -24.01 28.92
C GLY A 594 0.75 -22.61 28.36
N ARG A 595 1.58 -22.46 27.31
CA ARG A 595 1.84 -21.16 26.67
C ARG A 595 0.95 -20.98 25.44
N TYR A 596 0.33 -19.81 25.37
CA TYR A 596 -0.57 -19.45 24.28
C TYR A 596 -0.56 -17.94 24.05
N ASN A 597 -1.19 -17.52 22.96
CA ASN A 597 -1.59 -16.14 22.76
C ASN A 597 -2.93 -16.08 22.05
N ARG A 598 -3.77 -15.14 22.47
CA ARG A 598 -5.03 -14.82 21.81
C ARG A 598 -4.97 -13.38 21.33
N ARG A 599 -5.36 -13.14 20.08
CA ARG A 599 -5.48 -11.80 19.52
C ARG A 599 -6.77 -11.69 18.73
N CYS A 600 -7.76 -10.99 19.28
CA CYS A 600 -8.94 -10.56 18.55
C CYS A 600 -8.77 -9.08 18.16
N TRP A 601 -8.73 -8.79 16.85
CA TRP A 601 -8.44 -7.44 16.35
C TRP A 601 -9.55 -6.41 16.61
N ALA A 602 -10.78 -6.88 16.84
CA ALA A 602 -11.90 -6.03 17.28
C ALA A 602 -11.66 -5.44 18.68
N GLN A 603 -10.93 -6.16 19.55
CA GLN A 603 -10.64 -5.77 20.93
C GLN A 603 -9.35 -4.94 21.06
N ASP A 604 -8.57 -4.80 19.99
CA ASP A 604 -7.36 -3.99 19.97
C ASP A 604 -7.70 -2.50 19.96
N GLU A 605 -7.37 -1.78 21.04
CA GLU A 605 -7.68 -0.36 21.16
C GLU A 605 -6.99 0.53 20.11
N LEU A 606 -5.87 0.08 19.53
CA LEU A 606 -5.03 0.82 18.59
C LEU A 606 -5.40 0.57 17.12
N THR A 607 -6.25 -0.42 16.84
CA THR A 607 -6.68 -0.74 15.46
C THR A 607 -8.19 -0.91 15.32
N ARG A 608 -8.88 -1.41 16.36
CA ARG A 608 -10.35 -1.55 16.45
C ARG A 608 -10.96 -2.20 15.21
N GLY A 609 -10.32 -3.26 14.73
CA GLY A 609 -10.57 -3.81 13.40
C GLY A 609 -9.41 -4.62 12.86
N GLY A 610 -9.72 -5.67 12.11
CA GLY A 610 -8.76 -6.48 11.35
C GLY A 610 -8.24 -5.72 10.13
N TRP A 611 -9.09 -5.48 9.13
CA TRP A 611 -8.75 -4.78 7.88
C TRP A 611 -9.98 -4.07 7.32
N ALA A 612 -9.78 -3.10 6.41
CA ALA A 612 -10.88 -2.44 5.72
C ALA A 612 -11.59 -3.41 4.80
N ASN A 613 -12.92 -3.42 4.82
CA ASN A 613 -13.74 -4.27 3.96
C ASN A 613 -14.87 -3.44 3.35
N PRO A 614 -14.57 -2.63 2.32
CA PRO A 614 -15.50 -1.60 1.86
C PRO A 614 -16.78 -2.19 1.29
N SER A 615 -17.89 -1.51 1.59
CA SER A 615 -19.19 -1.81 0.98
C SER A 615 -19.28 -1.25 -0.45
N ILE A 616 -20.37 -1.58 -1.14
CA ILE A 616 -20.63 -1.15 -2.51
C ILE A 616 -20.55 0.37 -2.67
N GLY A 617 -19.95 0.81 -3.77
CA GLY A 617 -19.73 2.21 -4.11
C GLY A 617 -18.71 2.96 -3.24
N GLN A 618 -18.22 2.37 -2.14
CA GLN A 618 -17.27 3.03 -1.26
C GLN A 618 -15.89 3.19 -1.91
N HIS A 619 -15.45 2.22 -2.72
CA HIS A 619 -14.22 2.35 -3.49
C HIS A 619 -14.32 3.49 -4.49
N GLN A 620 -15.38 3.47 -5.32
CA GLN A 620 -15.62 4.52 -6.32
C GLN A 620 -15.73 5.91 -5.69
N LEU A 621 -16.37 6.03 -4.52
CA LEU A 621 -16.62 7.31 -3.86
C LEU A 621 -15.44 7.83 -3.05
N TYR A 622 -14.76 6.96 -2.28
CA TYR A 622 -13.79 7.40 -1.28
C TYR A 622 -12.34 7.38 -1.75
N ILE A 623 -11.95 6.49 -2.67
CA ILE A 623 -10.57 6.47 -3.18
C ILE A 623 -10.15 7.84 -3.73
N PRO A 624 -10.96 8.56 -4.53
CA PRO A 624 -10.59 9.90 -5.01
C PRO A 624 -10.41 10.94 -3.89
N GLU A 625 -11.07 10.77 -2.75
CA GLU A 625 -10.89 11.65 -1.59
C GLU A 625 -9.55 11.40 -0.89
N TYR A 626 -9.08 10.15 -0.86
CA TYR A 626 -7.83 9.81 -0.17
C TYR A 626 -6.61 10.47 -0.80
N PHE A 627 -6.66 10.75 -2.11
CA PHE A 627 -5.60 11.41 -2.88
C PHE A 627 -5.59 12.94 -2.74
N LYS A 628 -6.43 13.52 -1.87
CA LYS A 628 -6.49 14.96 -1.60
C LYS A 628 -5.79 15.31 -0.30
N THR A 629 -5.28 16.54 -0.23
CA THR A 629 -4.79 17.16 1.00
C THR A 629 -5.88 18.07 1.57
N TYR A 630 -6.18 17.93 2.86
CA TYR A 630 -7.21 18.74 3.54
C TYR A 630 -6.56 19.70 4.53
N ASP A 631 -6.23 20.92 4.08
CA ASP A 631 -5.57 21.96 4.91
C ASP A 631 -4.34 21.42 5.67
N GLY A 632 -3.48 20.67 4.97
CA GLY A 632 -2.28 20.04 5.53
C GLY A 632 -2.47 18.63 6.10
N LEU A 633 -3.70 18.09 6.09
CA LEU A 633 -3.98 16.70 6.46
C LEU A 633 -3.91 15.76 5.25
N ILE A 634 -3.20 14.65 5.43
CA ILE A 634 -3.08 13.56 4.44
C ILE A 634 -3.42 12.26 5.17
N PHE A 635 -4.32 11.44 4.63
CA PHE A 635 -4.65 10.13 5.20
C PHE A 635 -3.90 9.05 4.45
N VAL A 636 -3.30 8.09 5.17
CA VAL A 636 -2.62 6.93 4.59
C VAL A 636 -2.91 5.67 5.41
N GLY A 637 -2.62 4.51 4.87
CA GLY A 637 -2.91 3.20 5.46
C GLY A 637 -3.59 2.29 4.45
N GLU A 638 -3.57 0.99 4.73
CA GLU A 638 -4.19 -0.02 3.87
C GLU A 638 -5.66 0.29 3.53
N HIS A 639 -6.40 0.89 4.47
CA HIS A 639 -7.79 1.33 4.31
C HIS A 639 -7.99 2.45 3.29
N THR A 640 -6.90 3.06 2.82
CA THR A 640 -6.87 4.11 1.79
C THR A 640 -6.29 3.63 0.45
N SER A 641 -6.10 2.31 0.31
CA SER A 641 -5.57 1.68 -0.90
C SER A 641 -6.66 0.90 -1.66
N TYR A 642 -6.30 0.29 -2.78
CA TYR A 642 -7.18 -0.49 -3.64
C TYR A 642 -7.34 -1.94 -3.17
N THR A 643 -6.34 -2.44 -2.44
CA THR A 643 -6.38 -3.77 -1.82
C THR A 643 -6.33 -3.64 -0.31
N HIS A 644 -6.96 -4.59 0.38
CA HIS A 644 -7.06 -4.57 1.83
C HIS A 644 -6.57 -5.88 2.44
N ALA A 645 -6.21 -5.82 3.72
CA ALA A 645 -5.59 -6.91 4.50
C ALA A 645 -4.11 -7.22 4.20
N TRP A 646 -3.40 -6.41 3.39
CA TRP A 646 -2.01 -6.68 3.00
C TRP A 646 -1.03 -5.56 3.41
N ILE A 647 0.21 -5.95 3.76
CA ILE A 647 1.28 -4.97 4.06
C ILE A 647 1.62 -4.14 2.82
N ALA A 648 1.59 -4.74 1.63
CA ALA A 648 1.85 -4.06 0.37
C ALA A 648 0.96 -2.82 0.21
N SER A 649 -0.34 -2.94 0.48
CA SER A 649 -1.31 -1.85 0.42
C SER A 649 -1.00 -0.72 1.42
N ALA A 650 -0.49 -1.07 2.62
CA ALA A 650 -0.05 -0.07 3.59
C ALA A 650 1.21 0.67 3.09
N LEU A 651 2.21 -0.05 2.55
CA LEU A 651 3.43 0.54 2.01
C LEU A 651 3.14 1.45 0.82
N GLU A 652 2.30 1.00 -0.13
CA GLU A 652 1.82 1.77 -1.28
C GLU A 652 1.20 3.09 -0.83
N SER A 653 0.22 3.03 0.08
CA SER A 653 -0.43 4.23 0.61
C SER A 653 0.55 5.18 1.32
N GLY A 654 1.61 4.64 1.93
CA GLY A 654 2.65 5.41 2.60
C GLY A 654 3.55 6.17 1.62
N ILE A 655 3.90 5.54 0.48
CA ILE A 655 4.58 6.21 -0.63
C ILE A 655 3.70 7.31 -1.17
N ARG A 656 2.45 6.98 -1.48
CA ARG A 656 1.41 7.90 -1.93
C ARG A 656 1.36 9.16 -1.06
N GLY A 657 1.28 9.02 0.27
CA GLY A 657 1.21 10.17 1.16
C GLY A 657 2.49 11.01 1.17
N GLY A 658 3.66 10.37 1.04
CA GLY A 658 4.93 11.06 0.88
C GLY A 658 5.00 11.86 -0.43
N VAL A 659 4.63 11.23 -1.55
CA VAL A 659 4.59 11.86 -2.88
C VAL A 659 3.59 13.01 -2.91
N GLN A 660 2.39 12.82 -2.37
CA GLN A 660 1.38 13.87 -2.26
C GLN A 660 1.92 15.09 -1.50
N LEU A 661 2.62 14.88 -0.38
CA LEU A 661 3.23 15.98 0.37
C LEU A 661 4.37 16.66 -0.40
N LEU A 662 5.24 15.88 -1.06
CA LEU A 662 6.32 16.46 -1.88
C LEU A 662 5.77 17.35 -3.00
N LEU A 663 4.66 16.93 -3.62
CA LEU A 663 3.98 17.71 -4.65
C LEU A 663 3.35 19.00 -4.10
N GLU A 664 2.71 18.95 -2.93
CA GLU A 664 2.21 20.16 -2.22
C GLU A 664 3.33 21.16 -1.91
N LEU A 665 4.54 20.65 -1.67
CA LEU A 665 5.73 21.46 -1.44
C LEU A 665 6.42 21.92 -2.73
N GLY A 666 5.92 21.52 -3.90
CA GLY A 666 6.52 21.81 -5.20
C GLY A 666 7.81 21.03 -5.50
N LEU A 667 8.14 20.03 -4.70
CA LEU A 667 9.31 19.16 -4.83
C LEU A 667 9.03 18.02 -5.83
N VAL A 668 8.77 18.38 -7.08
CA VAL A 668 8.36 17.47 -8.16
C VAL A 668 9.47 16.48 -8.52
N ASP A 669 10.73 16.93 -8.57
CA ASP A 669 11.87 16.05 -8.83
C ASP A 669 11.98 14.96 -7.74
N GLU A 670 11.95 15.35 -6.47
CA GLU A 670 11.99 14.40 -5.36
C GLU A 670 10.79 13.45 -5.34
N ALA A 671 9.60 13.94 -5.73
CA ALA A 671 8.42 13.11 -5.86
C ALA A 671 8.59 12.05 -6.98
N LYS A 672 9.18 12.43 -8.12
CA LYS A 672 9.46 11.51 -9.23
C LYS A 672 10.49 10.46 -8.81
N GLU A 673 11.58 10.88 -8.18
CA GLU A 673 12.59 9.95 -7.65
C GLU A 673 11.97 8.93 -6.66
N ALA A 674 11.04 9.36 -5.81
CA ALA A 674 10.32 8.46 -4.91
C ALA A 674 9.44 7.45 -5.67
N VAL A 675 8.70 7.88 -6.68
CA VAL A 675 7.89 7.00 -7.54
C VAL A 675 8.78 6.05 -8.32
N ASP A 676 9.87 6.53 -8.93
CA ASP A 676 10.81 5.72 -9.71
C ASP A 676 11.46 4.64 -8.86
N LYS A 677 11.82 4.98 -7.62
CA LYS A 677 12.42 4.05 -6.68
C LYS A 677 11.45 2.96 -6.22
N TRP A 678 10.22 3.34 -5.88
CA TRP A 678 9.34 2.49 -5.08
C TRP A 678 8.11 1.94 -5.82
N MET A 679 7.69 2.57 -6.92
CA MET A 679 6.46 2.22 -7.66
C MET A 679 6.74 1.86 -9.13
N ALA A 680 7.62 2.59 -9.83
CA ALA A 680 7.86 2.41 -11.26
C ALA A 680 8.54 1.08 -11.64
N ARG A 681 9.14 0.37 -10.68
CA ARG A 681 9.89 -0.87 -10.95
C ARG A 681 9.04 -2.09 -11.26
N TRP A 682 7.75 -2.05 -10.94
CA TRP A 682 6.88 -3.21 -11.01
C TRP A 682 5.54 -2.91 -11.67
N ILE A 683 5.37 -1.71 -12.22
CA ILE A 683 4.17 -1.41 -12.99
C ILE A 683 4.62 -0.88 -14.34
N ASP A 684 4.40 -1.68 -15.38
CA ASP A 684 4.75 -1.33 -16.76
C ASP A 684 4.03 -0.03 -17.13
N ILE A 685 4.81 1.00 -17.48
CA ILE A 685 4.36 2.39 -17.66
C ILE A 685 3.83 2.61 -19.07
#